data_AF-F3ZDU1-F1
#
_entry.id   AF-F3ZDU1-F1
#
_cell.length_a   1.000
_cell.length_b   1.000
_cell.length_c   1.000
_cell.angle_alpha   90.00
_cell.angle_beta   90.00
_cell.angle_gamma   90.00
#
_symmetry.space_group_name_H-M   'P 1'
#
loop_
_entity.id
_entity.type
_entity.pdbx_description
1 polymer ?
#
loop_
_entity_poly.entity_id
_entity_poly.type
_entity_poly.pdbx_seq_one_letter_code
_entity_poly.pdbx_strand_id
1 'polypeptide(L)'
;MHDDRTATEDRIARFVSSRLRPALHSEPLPLSLEVWRVPGEPVPVAEALRATYEPFEAGAYWGPAWGTTWLRAKGTVPAHWAGRRVEAVFDLDFDLTQGPGGQAEGFVHTAAGEPLQGLHPYHRTVRLAEPATGGEEIDLLVELAANPKIAGSAAIGMRYSSLRTAGDEPLYRLLVADLAVREEDVWHLLQDMSVLDELMRQLPESAPRRWEILRALDKVVDVVDPWDVAATAARGREVLADVLARPAHASAHTVHAVGHAHIDSAWLWPLRETVRKCARTFTNVTALAEEYPELVFACSSAQQYAWMKERRPDVYARIRKAVDEGSFVPVGGMWVEADGNLPGGEALARQLVYGRRFFAEEFGVEQDGVWLPDSFGYSAAYPQLAKLAGARWFLTQKLSWNAVNRLPHHTFDWEGIDGTRILTHFPPVDTYNCELTGRELAHAEANFAEKGVAGRSLAPFGFGDGGGGPTREMMERARRLRDLEGSPRVEVTKPSDFFATADREYPDRPVWRGELYLENHRGTYTSQARTKRGNRRAEALLREAELWAATAAVRGGHAYPYEELEALWRRVLLHQFHDILPGTSIAWVHEQAEEMYREAHAALEGIIGAAAGELGASGEGFAVLNAAPQERTEVVVVPGGVAGGQELADGSRAVLAHAPALGAGTLDGGGDGPQPVTAGEENGDLVLDNGLVRVRIDRAEGLVRSVRDLGADRETLAPDEPGNLLQLHHDDPTLWSAWNLDASYRNTVRDLTAAESVELVEPGPLLARVRVTRAFGASRLVQDLELTAGARRLVVRTDIDWQERDAVLKAAWPLDVHAGHESAEVQFGHVQRPTHENTSWDAARFEVWQHRWVHVGEHGFGAALLTDSTYGHDVRRHTRADGGTTTTLRLSLLRAPHSPDPEADRGRHAFAYALEAGTGIGGAAAGGYALNLPLRVVPGGAGAPLVTVSHPDVLVEAVKLADDRSGDVVVRLYESRGGAVRASLGAGFAVGSAAVTDLLEEPVSELEVVEGRVALALRPFQILTVRLRRS
;
A
#
# COMPACT_ATOMS: atom_id res chain seq x y z
N MET A 1 -32.48 -35.91 -32.03
CA MET A 1 -32.27 -35.87 -30.57
C MET A 1 -33.24 -34.83 -30.04
N HIS A 2 -34.06 -35.16 -29.04
CA HIS A 2 -34.85 -34.13 -28.36
C HIS A 2 -33.87 -33.29 -27.53
N ASP A 3 -33.96 -31.97 -27.59
CA ASP A 3 -33.19 -31.09 -26.71
C ASP A 3 -33.87 -31.09 -25.33
N ASP A 4 -33.37 -31.95 -24.44
CA ASP A 4 -33.79 -32.09 -23.04
C ASP A 4 -32.80 -31.42 -22.07
N ARG A 5 -31.84 -30.66 -22.59
CA ARG A 5 -30.68 -30.17 -21.85
C ARG A 5 -31.05 -29.46 -20.55
N THR A 6 -31.90 -28.45 -20.62
CA THR A 6 -32.25 -27.63 -19.45
C THR A 6 -32.84 -28.50 -18.34
N ALA A 7 -33.73 -29.43 -18.69
CA ALA A 7 -34.35 -30.33 -17.73
C ALA A 7 -33.31 -31.29 -17.09
N THR A 8 -32.35 -31.78 -17.88
CA THR A 8 -31.25 -32.61 -17.39
C THR A 8 -30.28 -31.82 -16.49
N GLU A 9 -29.91 -30.60 -16.89
CA GLU A 9 -29.05 -29.71 -16.08
C GLU A 9 -29.72 -29.39 -14.73
N ASP A 10 -31.01 -29.07 -14.71
CA ASP A 10 -31.79 -28.83 -13.49
C ASP A 10 -31.87 -30.08 -12.59
N ARG A 11 -32.01 -31.27 -13.20
CA ARG A 11 -32.01 -32.56 -12.51
C ARG A 11 -30.67 -32.80 -11.80
N ILE A 12 -29.55 -32.55 -12.48
CA ILE A 12 -28.19 -32.69 -11.94
C ILE A 12 -27.98 -31.70 -10.78
N ALA A 13 -28.29 -30.41 -11.00
CA ALA A 13 -28.13 -29.38 -9.97
C ALA A 13 -28.95 -29.69 -8.71
N ARG A 14 -30.19 -30.15 -8.89
CA ARG A 14 -31.05 -30.59 -7.78
C ARG A 14 -30.46 -31.80 -7.05
N PHE A 15 -29.95 -32.81 -7.77
CA PHE A 15 -29.34 -33.99 -7.14
C PHE A 15 -28.12 -33.60 -6.29
N VAL A 16 -27.21 -32.79 -6.84
CA VAL A 16 -26.00 -32.35 -6.14
C VAL A 16 -26.35 -31.57 -4.87
N SER A 17 -27.27 -30.61 -4.95
CA SER A 17 -27.66 -29.76 -3.82
C SER A 17 -28.48 -30.48 -2.75
N SER A 18 -29.44 -31.34 -3.15
CA SER A 18 -30.42 -31.92 -2.22
C SER A 18 -30.08 -33.32 -1.72
N ARG A 19 -29.18 -34.05 -2.38
CA ARG A 19 -28.84 -35.44 -2.05
C ARG A 19 -27.34 -35.63 -1.82
N LEU A 20 -26.53 -35.25 -2.79
CA LEU A 20 -25.09 -35.56 -2.75
C LEU A 20 -24.34 -34.74 -1.69
N ARG A 21 -24.46 -33.40 -1.72
CA ARG A 21 -23.77 -32.51 -0.78
C ARG A 21 -24.19 -32.76 0.68
N PRO A 22 -25.48 -32.94 1.02
CA PRO A 22 -25.88 -33.28 2.39
C PRO A 22 -25.35 -34.63 2.89
N ALA A 23 -25.02 -35.57 2.00
CA ALA A 23 -24.50 -36.88 2.36
C ALA A 23 -22.98 -36.90 2.58
N LEU A 24 -22.30 -35.76 2.44
CA LEU A 24 -20.85 -35.63 2.59
C LEU A 24 -20.36 -36.01 4.00
N HIS A 25 -21.18 -35.70 5.00
CA HIS A 25 -20.97 -36.09 6.39
C HIS A 25 -22.10 -37.00 6.84
N SER A 26 -21.75 -38.14 7.40
CA SER A 26 -22.71 -39.08 7.97
C SER A 26 -22.54 -39.21 9.48
N GLU A 27 -23.60 -39.68 10.14
CA GLU A 27 -23.63 -39.96 11.58
C GLU A 27 -23.18 -38.76 12.46
N PRO A 28 -23.80 -37.57 12.36
CA PRO A 28 -23.40 -36.43 13.20
C PRO A 28 -23.65 -36.75 14.69
N LEU A 29 -22.63 -36.49 15.50
CA LEU A 29 -22.63 -36.69 16.95
C LEU A 29 -22.21 -35.39 17.65
N PRO A 30 -23.13 -34.71 18.37
CA PRO A 30 -22.83 -33.43 19.02
C PRO A 30 -21.69 -33.53 20.05
N LEU A 31 -20.80 -32.55 20.03
CA LEU A 31 -19.76 -32.38 21.05
C LEU A 31 -20.36 -31.75 22.32
N SER A 32 -19.80 -32.12 23.48
CA SER A 32 -20.04 -31.41 24.74
C SER A 32 -19.24 -30.11 24.74
N LEU A 33 -19.92 -29.00 25.03
CA LEU A 33 -19.35 -27.66 24.87
C LEU A 33 -19.27 -26.93 26.21
N GLU A 34 -18.14 -26.28 26.43
CA GLU A 34 -17.93 -25.32 27.51
C GLU A 34 -17.35 -24.03 26.94
N VAL A 35 -17.70 -22.87 27.47
CA VAL A 35 -17.30 -21.57 26.93
C VAL A 35 -16.60 -20.72 27.98
N TRP A 36 -15.66 -19.89 27.54
CA TRP A 36 -15.06 -18.81 28.30
C TRP A 36 -15.03 -17.54 27.44
N ARG A 37 -15.68 -16.47 27.91
CA ARG A 37 -15.71 -15.17 27.22
C ARG A 37 -14.56 -14.31 27.73
N VAL A 38 -13.66 -13.93 26.84
CA VAL A 38 -12.47 -13.14 27.20
C VAL A 38 -12.88 -11.68 27.40
N PRO A 39 -12.55 -11.05 28.53
CA PRO A 39 -12.78 -9.62 28.71
C PRO A 39 -11.73 -8.81 27.94
N GLY A 40 -12.17 -7.92 27.04
CA GLY A 40 -11.28 -7.00 26.34
C GLY A 40 -10.48 -7.65 25.21
N GLU A 41 -9.16 -7.61 25.30
CA GLU A 41 -8.24 -8.04 24.23
C GLU A 41 -8.07 -9.58 24.16
N PRO A 42 -7.78 -10.14 22.98
CA PRO A 42 -7.46 -11.56 22.83
C PRO A 42 -6.27 -11.98 23.72
N VAL A 43 -6.33 -13.20 24.26
CA VAL A 43 -5.29 -13.75 25.15
C VAL A 43 -4.57 -14.95 24.51
N PRO A 44 -3.32 -15.24 24.88
CA PRO A 44 -2.63 -16.45 24.45
C PRO A 44 -3.30 -17.74 24.93
N VAL A 45 -3.12 -18.83 24.18
CA VAL A 45 -3.68 -20.17 24.50
C VAL A 45 -3.32 -20.66 25.90
N ALA A 46 -2.14 -20.29 26.42
CA ALA A 46 -1.70 -20.68 27.76
C ALA A 46 -2.59 -20.12 28.88
N GLU A 47 -3.23 -18.97 28.67
CA GLU A 47 -4.20 -18.41 29.61
C GLU A 47 -5.55 -19.12 29.47
N ALA A 48 -5.99 -19.39 28.24
CA ALA A 48 -7.21 -20.14 27.96
C ALA A 48 -7.20 -21.53 28.61
N LEU A 49 -6.07 -22.25 28.56
CA LEU A 49 -5.92 -23.54 29.21
C LEU A 49 -6.12 -23.52 30.74
N ARG A 50 -5.96 -22.36 31.38
CA ARG A 50 -6.10 -22.17 32.83
C ARG A 50 -7.43 -21.51 33.23
N ALA A 51 -8.22 -21.07 32.25
CA ALA A 51 -9.46 -20.37 32.49
C ALA A 51 -10.55 -21.31 33.05
N THR A 52 -11.56 -20.69 33.66
CA THR A 52 -12.75 -21.40 34.13
C THR A 52 -13.82 -21.33 33.05
N TYR A 53 -14.21 -22.49 32.52
CA TYR A 53 -15.24 -22.60 31.50
C TYR A 53 -16.60 -22.91 32.14
N GLU A 54 -17.67 -22.43 31.50
CA GLU A 54 -19.05 -22.73 31.88
C GLU A 54 -19.76 -23.53 30.78
N PRO A 55 -20.81 -24.32 31.10
CA PRO A 55 -21.55 -25.07 30.10
C PRO A 55 -22.08 -24.19 28.95
N PHE A 56 -22.00 -24.69 27.72
CA PHE A 56 -22.49 -24.01 26.52
C PHE A 56 -23.27 -24.98 25.62
N GLU A 57 -24.14 -24.46 24.78
CA GLU A 57 -24.98 -25.29 23.89
C GLU A 57 -24.98 -24.71 22.48
N ALA A 58 -25.05 -25.61 21.48
CA ALA A 58 -25.32 -25.20 20.11
C ALA A 58 -26.68 -24.47 20.03
N GLY A 59 -26.73 -23.40 19.24
CA GLY A 59 -27.84 -22.49 19.09
C GLY A 59 -27.74 -21.22 19.94
N ALA A 60 -26.86 -21.19 20.95
CA ALA A 60 -26.63 -20.04 21.82
C ALA A 60 -25.82 -18.92 21.13
N TYR A 61 -26.08 -17.68 21.55
CA TYR A 61 -25.36 -16.49 21.07
C TYR A 61 -23.98 -16.34 21.72
N TRP A 62 -23.02 -15.83 20.97
CA TRP A 62 -21.66 -15.57 21.42
C TRP A 62 -21.05 -14.34 20.72
N GLY A 63 -20.00 -13.80 21.34
CA GLY A 63 -19.08 -12.84 20.71
C GLY A 63 -19.66 -11.45 20.43
N PRO A 64 -19.41 -10.44 21.29
CA PRO A 64 -19.62 -9.05 20.89
C PRO A 64 -18.66 -8.66 19.77
N ALA A 65 -18.95 -7.58 19.04
CA ALA A 65 -18.06 -7.08 17.98
C ALA A 65 -16.61 -6.95 18.46
N TRP A 66 -15.68 -7.52 17.69
CA TRP A 66 -14.24 -7.59 17.98
C TRP A 66 -13.84 -8.41 19.22
N GLY A 67 -14.81 -9.06 19.86
CA GLY A 67 -14.62 -9.88 21.05
C GLY A 67 -14.01 -11.26 20.76
N THR A 68 -13.41 -11.85 21.78
CA THR A 68 -12.83 -13.20 21.71
C THR A 68 -13.56 -14.14 22.69
N THR A 69 -13.89 -15.34 22.22
CA THR A 69 -14.52 -16.39 23.03
C THR A 69 -13.75 -17.68 22.85
N TRP A 70 -13.36 -18.36 23.93
CA TRP A 70 -12.80 -19.70 23.85
C TRP A 70 -13.90 -20.74 24.07
N LEU A 71 -13.94 -21.73 23.20
CA LEU A 71 -14.83 -22.89 23.28
C LEU A 71 -13.97 -24.13 23.58
N ARG A 72 -14.38 -24.95 24.54
CA ARG A 72 -13.85 -26.29 24.74
C ARG A 72 -14.88 -27.30 24.24
N ALA A 73 -14.48 -28.14 23.29
CA ALA A 73 -15.36 -29.09 22.64
C ALA A 73 -14.85 -30.52 22.87
N LYS A 74 -15.65 -31.35 23.52
CA LYS A 74 -15.29 -32.71 23.95
C LYS A 74 -16.22 -33.76 23.38
N GLY A 75 -15.69 -34.93 23.07
CA GLY A 75 -16.48 -36.08 22.64
C GLY A 75 -15.64 -37.34 22.51
N THR A 76 -16.28 -38.46 22.22
CA THR A 76 -15.61 -39.75 22.00
C THR A 76 -15.99 -40.28 20.64
N VAL A 77 -15.00 -40.71 19.85
CA VAL A 77 -15.25 -41.36 18.56
C VAL A 77 -15.91 -42.72 18.81
N PRO A 78 -17.10 -43.00 18.25
CA PRO A 78 -17.76 -44.29 18.41
C PRO A 78 -16.92 -45.46 17.90
N ALA A 79 -16.96 -46.59 18.60
CA ALA A 79 -16.18 -47.78 18.23
C ALA A 79 -16.48 -48.31 16.82
N HIS A 80 -17.72 -48.15 16.34
CA HIS A 80 -18.12 -48.60 15.00
C HIS A 80 -17.63 -47.68 13.86
N TRP A 81 -17.00 -46.54 14.17
CA TRP A 81 -16.33 -45.68 13.18
C TRP A 81 -14.88 -46.10 12.90
N ALA A 82 -14.38 -47.16 13.55
CA ALA A 82 -13.05 -47.69 13.29
C ALA A 82 -12.83 -47.96 11.79
N GLY A 83 -11.70 -47.50 11.24
CA GLY A 83 -11.38 -47.59 9.82
C GLY A 83 -11.89 -46.44 8.96
N ARG A 84 -12.74 -45.55 9.49
CA ARG A 84 -13.32 -44.41 8.75
C ARG A 84 -12.53 -43.12 8.99
N ARG A 85 -12.69 -42.13 8.12
CA ARG A 85 -12.18 -40.77 8.32
C ARG A 85 -13.16 -39.99 9.20
N VAL A 86 -12.66 -39.44 10.31
CA VAL A 86 -13.47 -38.71 11.29
C VAL A 86 -13.02 -37.26 11.38
N GLU A 87 -13.98 -36.34 11.40
CA GLU A 87 -13.75 -34.90 11.47
C GLU A 87 -14.65 -34.24 12.53
N ALA A 88 -14.18 -33.14 13.12
CA ALA A 88 -15.04 -32.21 13.84
C ALA A 88 -15.56 -31.15 12.88
N VAL A 89 -16.87 -30.92 12.85
CA VAL A 89 -17.56 -29.97 11.97
C VAL A 89 -18.08 -28.81 12.81
N PHE A 90 -17.73 -27.58 12.41
CA PHE A 90 -18.14 -26.34 13.07
C PHE A 90 -18.89 -25.43 12.11
N ASP A 91 -19.98 -24.84 12.57
CA ASP A 91 -20.63 -23.70 11.92
C ASP A 91 -20.85 -22.60 12.94
N LEU A 92 -20.09 -21.51 12.76
CA LEU A 92 -20.04 -20.38 13.68
C LEU A 92 -21.06 -19.29 13.32
N ASP A 93 -22.10 -19.64 12.55
CA ASP A 93 -23.04 -18.72 11.89
C ASP A 93 -22.36 -17.96 10.74
N PHE A 94 -21.70 -18.73 9.87
CA PHE A 94 -20.96 -18.21 8.72
C PHE A 94 -21.89 -17.68 7.61
N ASP A 95 -21.59 -16.50 7.07
CA ASP A 95 -22.21 -15.97 5.86
C ASP A 95 -21.46 -16.48 4.62
N LEU A 96 -22.10 -17.41 3.90
CA LEU A 96 -21.50 -18.09 2.74
C LEU A 96 -21.57 -17.27 1.46
N THR A 97 -22.23 -16.11 1.51
CA THR A 97 -22.31 -15.17 0.40
C THR A 97 -21.12 -14.22 0.35
N GLN A 98 -20.20 -14.32 1.32
CA GLN A 98 -19.04 -13.45 1.46
C GLN A 98 -17.75 -14.24 1.67
N GLY A 99 -16.62 -13.59 1.36
CA GLY A 99 -15.29 -14.11 1.64
C GLY A 99 -15.05 -14.38 3.14
N PRO A 100 -13.96 -15.07 3.49
CA PRO A 100 -13.64 -15.41 4.87
C PRO A 100 -13.32 -14.21 5.77
N GLY A 101 -12.96 -13.05 5.21
CA GLY A 101 -12.71 -11.82 5.97
C GLY A 101 -13.99 -11.12 6.45
N GLY A 102 -13.92 -10.41 7.57
CA GLY A 102 -15.01 -9.55 8.06
C GLY A 102 -16.21 -10.29 8.65
N GLN A 103 -16.00 -11.50 9.17
CA GLN A 103 -17.03 -12.29 9.86
C GLN A 103 -16.42 -13.23 10.91
N ALA A 104 -17.24 -14.08 11.53
CA ALA A 104 -16.78 -15.05 12.52
C ALA A 104 -15.65 -15.92 11.99
N GLU A 105 -14.63 -16.14 12.82
CA GLU A 105 -13.48 -17.00 12.53
C GLU A 105 -13.14 -17.83 13.77
N GLY A 106 -12.50 -18.99 13.58
CA GLY A 106 -12.08 -19.86 14.68
C GLY A 106 -10.62 -20.29 14.55
N PHE A 107 -9.95 -20.59 15.67
CA PHE A 107 -8.64 -21.22 15.67
C PHE A 107 -8.61 -22.38 16.66
N VAL A 108 -8.55 -23.59 16.10
CA VAL A 108 -8.63 -24.85 16.83
C VAL A 108 -7.24 -25.28 17.27
N HIS A 109 -7.14 -25.67 18.53
CA HIS A 109 -5.97 -26.19 19.18
C HIS A 109 -6.28 -27.55 19.84
N THR A 110 -5.26 -28.35 20.07
CA THR A 110 -5.35 -29.56 20.91
C THR A 110 -5.62 -29.18 22.38
N ALA A 111 -5.96 -30.16 23.22
CA ALA A 111 -6.01 -29.98 24.67
C ALA A 111 -4.67 -29.54 25.31
N ALA A 112 -3.55 -29.71 24.60
CA ALA A 112 -2.24 -29.22 25.01
C ALA A 112 -1.96 -27.77 24.53
N GLY A 113 -2.86 -27.18 23.75
CA GLY A 113 -2.72 -25.84 23.18
C GLY A 113 -1.92 -25.79 21.87
N GLU A 114 -1.65 -26.91 21.23
CA GLU A 114 -0.96 -26.94 19.94
C GLU A 114 -1.93 -26.57 18.81
N PRO A 115 -1.55 -25.68 17.87
CA PRO A 115 -2.43 -25.27 16.79
C PRO A 115 -2.76 -26.44 15.87
N LEU A 116 -4.03 -26.67 15.57
CA LEU A 116 -4.47 -27.69 14.61
C LEU A 116 -4.90 -27.05 13.31
N GLN A 117 -5.83 -26.10 13.36
CA GLN A 117 -6.50 -25.60 12.17
C GLN A 117 -7.30 -24.32 12.44
N GLY A 118 -7.31 -23.40 11.49
CA GLY A 118 -8.26 -22.29 11.43
C GLY A 118 -9.63 -22.70 10.86
N LEU A 119 -10.69 -22.03 11.34
CA LEU A 119 -12.07 -22.17 10.87
C LEU A 119 -12.51 -20.86 10.20
N HIS A 120 -13.19 -21.00 9.06
CA HIS A 120 -13.84 -19.92 8.31
C HIS A 120 -14.94 -20.53 7.41
N PRO A 121 -15.77 -19.74 6.69
CA PRO A 121 -16.92 -20.23 5.92
C PRO A 121 -16.63 -21.36 4.91
N TYR A 122 -15.40 -21.40 4.40
CA TYR A 122 -14.92 -22.37 3.40
C TYR A 122 -13.95 -23.40 3.98
N HIS A 123 -13.74 -23.40 5.30
CA HIS A 123 -12.95 -24.39 6.02
C HIS A 123 -13.59 -24.68 7.38
N ARG A 124 -14.61 -25.53 7.37
CA ARG A 124 -15.48 -25.80 8.54
C ARG A 124 -15.13 -27.05 9.33
N THR A 125 -14.16 -27.82 8.87
CA THR A 125 -13.93 -29.17 9.39
C THR A 125 -12.49 -29.40 9.79
N VAL A 126 -12.27 -29.92 10.98
CA VAL A 126 -10.95 -30.29 11.52
C VAL A 126 -10.76 -31.79 11.36
N ARG A 127 -9.66 -32.21 10.72
CA ARG A 127 -9.30 -33.63 10.60
C ARG A 127 -8.85 -34.15 11.97
N LEU A 128 -9.47 -35.22 12.45
CA LEU A 128 -9.14 -35.83 13.75
C LEU A 128 -8.41 -37.15 13.59
N ALA A 129 -8.93 -38.05 12.76
CA ALA A 129 -8.32 -39.36 12.53
C ALA A 129 -8.63 -39.92 11.13
N GLU A 130 -7.64 -40.59 10.54
CA GLU A 130 -7.76 -41.29 9.26
C GLU A 130 -6.68 -42.39 9.11
N PRO A 131 -7.05 -43.68 9.23
CA PRO A 131 -8.32 -44.17 9.75
C PRO A 131 -8.46 -43.92 11.26
N ALA A 132 -9.70 -43.75 11.74
CA ALA A 132 -10.00 -43.79 13.16
C ALA A 132 -9.80 -45.20 13.75
N THR A 133 -9.39 -45.29 15.02
CA THR A 133 -9.30 -46.53 15.78
C THR A 133 -10.62 -46.93 16.43
N GLY A 134 -11.50 -45.97 16.72
CA GLY A 134 -12.71 -46.14 17.53
C GLY A 134 -12.40 -46.06 19.03
N GLY A 135 -13.11 -45.19 19.76
CA GLY A 135 -12.93 -44.94 21.19
C GLY A 135 -11.93 -43.83 21.52
N GLU A 136 -11.40 -43.10 20.53
CA GLU A 136 -10.55 -41.94 20.78
C GLU A 136 -11.32 -40.83 21.51
N GLU A 137 -10.68 -40.27 22.53
CA GLU A 137 -11.19 -39.09 23.23
C GLU A 137 -10.75 -37.82 22.49
N ILE A 138 -11.72 -36.97 22.18
CA ILE A 138 -11.54 -35.68 21.51
C ILE A 138 -11.70 -34.59 22.57
N ASP A 139 -10.70 -33.72 22.68
CA ASP A 139 -10.72 -32.51 23.52
C ASP A 139 -10.04 -31.38 22.75
N LEU A 140 -10.87 -30.51 22.17
CA LEU A 140 -10.45 -29.40 21.33
C LEU A 140 -10.66 -28.08 22.08
N LEU A 141 -9.72 -27.17 21.89
CA LEU A 141 -9.78 -25.80 22.37
C LEU A 141 -9.86 -24.84 21.18
N VAL A 142 -10.96 -24.12 21.04
CA VAL A 142 -11.24 -23.27 19.87
C VAL A 142 -11.32 -21.80 20.27
N GLU A 143 -10.40 -20.99 19.75
CA GLU A 143 -10.42 -19.53 19.87
C GLU A 143 -11.38 -18.96 18.82
N LEU A 144 -12.49 -18.37 19.23
CA LEU A 144 -13.48 -17.76 18.34
C LEU A 144 -13.29 -16.24 18.31
N ALA A 145 -13.20 -15.67 17.10
CA ALA A 145 -13.13 -14.24 16.84
C ALA A 145 -14.47 -13.73 16.29
N ALA A 146 -15.10 -12.79 17.00
CA ALA A 146 -16.38 -12.21 16.60
C ALA A 146 -16.17 -10.92 15.78
N ASN A 147 -15.54 -11.06 14.61
CA ASN A 147 -15.30 -9.91 13.73
C ASN A 147 -16.62 -9.47 13.08
N PRO A 148 -17.05 -8.22 13.25
CA PRO A 148 -18.32 -7.74 12.70
C PRO A 148 -18.30 -7.64 11.18
N LYS A 149 -19.49 -7.79 10.59
CA LYS A 149 -19.72 -7.54 9.18
C LYS A 149 -19.63 -6.05 8.86
N ILE A 150 -18.57 -5.67 8.16
CA ILE A 150 -18.34 -4.33 7.62
C ILE A 150 -18.22 -4.46 6.10
N ALA A 151 -18.99 -3.67 5.35
CA ALA A 151 -18.84 -3.57 3.90
C ALA A 151 -18.62 -2.11 3.52
N GLY A 152 -17.34 -1.73 3.38
CA GLY A 152 -16.93 -0.34 3.10
C GLY A 152 -17.48 0.20 1.78
N SER A 153 -17.69 -0.64 0.77
CA SER A 153 -18.28 -0.25 -0.52
C SER A 153 -19.74 0.21 -0.42
N ALA A 154 -20.49 -0.33 0.54
CA ALA A 154 -21.93 -0.10 0.72
C ALA A 154 -22.26 0.67 2.01
N ALA A 155 -21.24 1.16 2.73
CA ALA A 155 -21.36 1.81 4.03
C ALA A 155 -22.18 0.98 5.07
N ILE A 156 -22.08 -0.35 4.99
CA ILE A 156 -22.77 -1.27 5.93
C ILE A 156 -21.85 -1.54 7.12
N GLY A 157 -22.40 -1.47 8.33
CA GLY A 157 -21.66 -1.81 9.55
C GLY A 157 -20.72 -0.72 10.05
N MET A 158 -20.86 0.53 9.60
CA MET A 158 -19.95 1.64 9.97
C MET A 158 -19.87 1.92 11.47
N ARG A 159 -20.92 1.57 12.24
CA ARG A 159 -20.87 1.64 13.71
C ARG A 159 -19.79 0.74 14.32
N TYR A 160 -19.37 -0.29 13.61
CA TYR A 160 -18.31 -1.20 14.05
C TYR A 160 -16.90 -0.73 13.68
N SER A 161 -16.77 0.38 12.93
CA SER A 161 -15.47 0.93 12.51
C SER A 161 -14.58 1.41 13.67
N SER A 162 -15.16 1.68 14.84
CA SER A 162 -14.46 2.06 16.07
C SER A 162 -15.01 1.27 17.26
N LEU A 163 -14.15 0.92 18.21
CA LEU A 163 -14.55 0.31 19.49
C LEU A 163 -15.54 1.17 20.26
N ARG A 164 -15.47 2.50 20.10
CA ARG A 164 -16.34 3.46 20.80
C ARG A 164 -17.82 3.32 20.42
N THR A 165 -18.11 2.80 19.22
CA THR A 165 -19.45 2.73 18.64
C THR A 165 -19.94 1.29 18.42
N ALA A 166 -19.09 0.29 18.63
CA ALA A 166 -19.37 -1.11 18.29
C ALA A 166 -20.43 -1.78 19.18
N GLY A 167 -20.52 -1.39 20.47
CA GLY A 167 -21.42 -1.99 21.46
C GLY A 167 -20.97 -3.38 21.95
N ASP A 168 -21.78 -4.01 22.81
CA ASP A 168 -21.50 -5.29 23.47
C ASP A 168 -22.52 -6.40 23.13
N GLU A 169 -23.42 -6.15 22.17
CA GLU A 169 -24.39 -7.13 21.70
C GLU A 169 -23.68 -8.31 21.00
N PRO A 170 -24.02 -9.57 21.32
CA PRO A 170 -23.44 -10.72 20.65
C PRO A 170 -23.88 -10.79 19.18
N LEU A 171 -22.93 -11.10 18.29
CA LEU A 171 -23.13 -11.05 16.85
C LEU A 171 -23.52 -12.40 16.25
N TYR A 172 -23.08 -13.50 16.86
CA TYR A 172 -23.09 -14.82 16.23
C TYR A 172 -23.82 -15.85 17.08
N ARG A 173 -24.28 -16.92 16.43
CA ARG A 173 -24.76 -18.14 17.08
C ARG A 173 -23.82 -19.29 16.76
N LEU A 174 -23.62 -20.22 17.68
CA LEU A 174 -22.91 -21.46 17.34
C LEU A 174 -23.93 -22.44 16.74
N LEU A 175 -23.94 -22.67 15.43
CA LEU A 175 -24.96 -23.49 14.79
C LEU A 175 -24.63 -24.98 14.81
N VAL A 176 -23.37 -25.35 14.60
CA VAL A 176 -22.91 -26.75 14.54
C VAL A 176 -21.59 -26.90 15.29
N ALA A 177 -21.45 -27.99 16.05
CA ALA A 177 -20.20 -28.43 16.67
C ALA A 177 -20.28 -29.95 16.91
N ASP A 178 -20.09 -30.72 15.85
CA ASP A 178 -20.35 -32.17 15.84
C ASP A 178 -19.09 -32.95 15.44
N LEU A 179 -18.96 -34.18 15.92
CA LEU A 179 -18.15 -35.20 15.26
C LEU A 179 -18.96 -35.82 14.11
N ALA A 180 -18.32 -36.09 12.99
CA ALA A 180 -18.96 -36.77 11.87
C ALA A 180 -17.97 -37.64 11.09
N VAL A 181 -18.51 -38.65 10.41
CA VAL A 181 -17.75 -39.44 9.43
C VAL A 181 -17.74 -38.70 8.11
N ARG A 182 -16.56 -38.49 7.54
CA ARG A 182 -16.40 -37.94 6.19
C ARG A 182 -16.52 -39.08 5.17
N GLU A 183 -17.50 -38.98 4.28
CA GLU A 183 -17.70 -39.97 3.22
C GLU A 183 -16.81 -39.68 2.00
N GLU A 184 -15.68 -40.36 1.90
CA GLU A 184 -14.63 -40.09 0.88
C GLU A 184 -15.11 -40.24 -0.56
N ASP A 185 -15.91 -41.27 -0.87
CA ASP A 185 -16.45 -41.43 -2.23
C ASP A 185 -17.47 -40.35 -2.58
N VAL A 186 -18.25 -39.88 -1.60
CA VAL A 186 -19.18 -38.75 -1.78
C VAL A 186 -18.39 -37.46 -2.02
N TRP A 187 -17.34 -37.25 -1.23
CA TRP A 187 -16.43 -36.11 -1.37
C TRP A 187 -15.82 -36.05 -2.77
N HIS A 188 -15.19 -37.13 -3.25
CA HIS A 188 -14.59 -37.13 -4.57
C HIS A 188 -15.63 -37.05 -5.69
N LEU A 189 -16.80 -37.67 -5.54
CA LEU A 189 -17.87 -37.54 -6.53
C LEU A 189 -18.37 -36.09 -6.64
N LEU A 190 -18.45 -35.35 -5.53
CA LEU A 190 -18.77 -33.92 -5.56
C LEU A 190 -17.76 -33.13 -6.40
N GLN A 191 -16.46 -33.41 -6.25
CA GLN A 191 -15.41 -32.73 -7.02
C GLN A 191 -15.47 -33.12 -8.51
N ASP A 192 -15.66 -34.40 -8.81
CA ASP A 192 -15.79 -34.94 -10.16
C ASP A 192 -16.96 -34.28 -10.90
N MET A 193 -18.13 -34.21 -10.24
CA MET A 193 -19.33 -33.56 -10.80
C MET A 193 -19.17 -32.05 -10.92
N SER A 194 -18.57 -31.36 -9.94
CA SER A 194 -18.38 -29.90 -9.98
C SER A 194 -17.51 -29.49 -11.17
N VAL A 195 -16.34 -30.12 -11.34
CA VAL A 195 -15.41 -29.79 -12.44
C VAL A 195 -16.07 -30.01 -13.81
N LEU A 196 -16.75 -31.14 -13.97
CA LEU A 196 -17.40 -31.48 -15.23
C LEU A 196 -18.62 -30.60 -15.54
N ASP A 197 -19.47 -30.30 -14.55
CA ASP A 197 -20.61 -29.39 -14.74
C ASP A 197 -20.14 -27.96 -15.08
N GLU A 198 -19.14 -27.45 -14.36
CA GLU A 198 -18.55 -26.14 -14.63
C GLU A 198 -17.93 -26.07 -16.04
N LEU A 199 -17.14 -27.08 -16.43
CA LEU A 199 -16.58 -27.19 -17.79
C LEU A 199 -17.67 -27.27 -18.85
N MET A 200 -18.64 -28.20 -18.68
CA MET A 200 -19.76 -28.39 -19.60
C MET A 200 -20.46 -27.07 -19.89
N ARG A 201 -20.67 -26.23 -18.87
CA ARG A 201 -21.33 -24.93 -19.01
C ARG A 201 -20.53 -23.94 -19.85
N GLN A 202 -19.19 -24.01 -19.85
CA GLN A 202 -18.33 -23.16 -20.68
C GLN A 202 -18.18 -23.65 -22.12
N LEU A 203 -18.39 -24.95 -22.37
CA LEU A 203 -18.30 -25.49 -23.72
C LEU A 203 -19.48 -25.04 -24.60
N PRO A 204 -19.23 -24.72 -25.89
CA PRO A 204 -20.30 -24.38 -26.83
C PRO A 204 -21.38 -25.47 -26.93
N GLU A 205 -22.63 -25.08 -27.13
CA GLU A 205 -23.74 -26.04 -27.31
C GLU A 205 -23.55 -26.94 -28.55
N SER A 206 -22.78 -26.49 -29.52
CA SER A 206 -22.42 -27.26 -30.71
C SER A 206 -21.30 -28.29 -30.47
N ALA A 207 -20.60 -28.23 -29.33
CA ALA A 207 -19.47 -29.11 -29.04
C ALA A 207 -19.96 -30.50 -28.59
N PRO A 208 -19.55 -31.60 -29.25
CA PRO A 208 -19.91 -32.97 -28.82
C PRO A 208 -19.52 -33.26 -27.37
N ARG A 209 -18.35 -32.76 -26.96
CA ARG A 209 -17.81 -32.89 -25.60
C ARG A 209 -18.78 -32.41 -24.51
N ARG A 210 -19.52 -31.32 -24.76
CA ARG A 210 -20.53 -30.82 -23.83
C ARG A 210 -21.61 -31.87 -23.55
N TRP A 211 -22.13 -32.48 -24.62
CA TRP A 211 -23.22 -33.44 -24.54
C TRP A 211 -22.77 -34.77 -23.94
N GLU A 212 -21.55 -35.21 -24.23
CA GLU A 212 -20.96 -36.38 -23.58
C GLU A 212 -20.87 -36.20 -22.06
N ILE A 213 -20.40 -35.03 -21.60
CA ILE A 213 -20.35 -34.71 -20.18
C ILE A 213 -21.76 -34.65 -19.57
N LEU A 214 -22.70 -33.95 -20.22
CA LEU A 214 -24.09 -33.86 -19.74
C LEU A 214 -24.71 -35.24 -19.53
N ARG A 215 -24.53 -36.16 -20.48
CA ARG A 215 -25.08 -37.52 -20.38
C ARG A 215 -24.36 -38.37 -19.34
N ALA A 216 -23.04 -38.18 -19.15
CA ALA A 216 -22.31 -38.84 -18.08
C ALA A 216 -22.82 -38.38 -16.70
N LEU A 217 -22.99 -37.07 -16.50
CA LEU A 217 -23.54 -36.50 -15.27
C LEU A 217 -24.98 -36.94 -15.01
N ASP A 218 -25.84 -36.99 -16.03
CA ASP A 218 -27.22 -37.51 -15.91
C ASP A 218 -27.24 -38.98 -15.46
N LYS A 219 -26.34 -39.79 -16.02
CA LYS A 219 -26.19 -41.20 -15.64
C LYS A 219 -25.71 -41.37 -14.19
N VAL A 220 -24.92 -40.44 -13.64
CA VAL A 220 -24.58 -40.43 -12.21
C VAL A 220 -25.84 -40.35 -11.35
N VAL A 221 -26.78 -39.47 -11.72
CA VAL A 221 -28.05 -39.30 -10.99
C VAL A 221 -28.89 -40.59 -11.03
N ASP A 222 -28.73 -41.44 -12.04
CA ASP A 222 -29.41 -42.74 -12.13
C ASP A 222 -28.77 -43.82 -11.25
N VAL A 223 -27.43 -43.85 -11.15
CA VAL A 223 -26.70 -44.96 -10.50
C VAL A 223 -26.42 -44.74 -9.01
N VAL A 224 -26.44 -43.49 -8.55
CA VAL A 224 -26.28 -43.14 -7.13
C VAL A 224 -27.65 -43.12 -6.48
N ASP A 225 -27.87 -44.01 -5.53
CA ASP A 225 -29.15 -44.13 -4.83
C ASP A 225 -29.37 -42.89 -3.94
N PRO A 226 -30.40 -42.06 -4.19
CA PRO A 226 -30.66 -40.87 -3.37
C PRO A 226 -31.04 -41.18 -1.92
N TRP A 227 -31.28 -42.45 -1.57
CA TRP A 227 -31.56 -42.92 -0.22
C TRP A 227 -30.36 -43.61 0.45
N ASP A 228 -29.31 -43.91 -0.30
CA ASP A 228 -28.06 -44.50 0.19
C ASP A 228 -26.86 -44.00 -0.62
N VAL A 229 -26.67 -42.69 -0.56
CA VAL A 229 -25.67 -41.96 -1.36
C VAL A 229 -24.26 -42.43 -1.02
N ALA A 230 -23.95 -42.57 0.27
CA ALA A 230 -22.62 -42.97 0.74
C ALA A 230 -22.21 -44.35 0.21
N ALA A 231 -23.10 -45.35 0.26
CA ALA A 231 -22.78 -46.70 -0.22
C ALA A 231 -22.70 -46.82 -1.76
N THR A 232 -23.24 -45.85 -2.50
CA THR A 232 -23.35 -45.91 -3.96
C THR A 232 -22.54 -44.85 -4.72
N ALA A 233 -21.92 -43.89 -4.03
CA ALA A 233 -21.15 -42.81 -4.65
C ALA A 233 -20.00 -43.32 -5.54
N ALA A 234 -19.31 -44.41 -5.15
CA ALA A 234 -18.26 -45.03 -5.96
C ALA A 234 -18.73 -45.39 -7.38
N ARG A 235 -19.99 -45.85 -7.53
CA ARG A 235 -20.58 -46.16 -8.85
C ARG A 235 -20.75 -44.91 -9.71
N GLY A 236 -21.07 -43.77 -9.09
CA GLY A 236 -21.11 -42.49 -9.77
C GLY A 236 -19.74 -42.08 -10.31
N ARG A 237 -18.68 -42.29 -9.52
CA ARG A 237 -17.30 -42.01 -9.94
C ARG A 237 -16.85 -42.89 -11.10
N GLU A 238 -17.17 -44.18 -11.07
CA GLU A 238 -16.91 -45.11 -12.17
C GLU A 238 -17.55 -44.64 -13.49
N VAL A 239 -18.75 -44.04 -13.45
CA VAL A 239 -19.41 -43.47 -14.63
C VAL A 239 -18.65 -42.26 -15.20
N LEU A 240 -18.01 -41.45 -14.35
CA LEU A 240 -17.30 -40.23 -14.77
C LEU A 240 -15.84 -40.49 -15.18
N ALA A 241 -15.28 -41.66 -14.88
CA ALA A 241 -13.86 -41.96 -15.09
C ALA A 241 -13.40 -41.72 -16.54
N ASP A 242 -14.14 -42.24 -17.53
CA ASP A 242 -13.78 -42.11 -18.94
C ASP A 242 -13.87 -40.68 -19.45
N VAL A 243 -14.81 -39.87 -18.95
CA VAL A 243 -14.94 -38.47 -19.37
C VAL A 243 -13.88 -37.60 -18.71
N LEU A 244 -13.45 -37.90 -17.48
CA LEU A 244 -12.36 -37.21 -16.79
C LEU A 244 -10.97 -37.54 -17.35
N ALA A 245 -10.75 -38.76 -17.82
CA ALA A 245 -9.43 -39.23 -18.26
C ALA A 245 -8.98 -38.72 -19.65
N ARG A 246 -9.81 -37.94 -20.35
CA ARG A 246 -9.46 -37.45 -21.70
C ARG A 246 -8.51 -36.24 -21.61
N PRO A 247 -7.35 -36.27 -22.31
CA PRO A 247 -6.32 -35.24 -22.17
C PRO A 247 -6.72 -33.91 -22.80
N ALA A 248 -6.17 -32.80 -22.27
CA ALA A 248 -6.35 -31.49 -22.87
C ALA A 248 -5.74 -31.43 -24.28
N HIS A 249 -6.30 -30.57 -25.13
CA HIS A 249 -5.78 -30.37 -26.49
C HIS A 249 -4.30 -29.96 -26.45
N ALA A 250 -3.53 -30.36 -27.46
CA ALA A 250 -2.10 -30.04 -27.53
C ALA A 250 -1.81 -28.53 -27.54
N SER A 251 -2.77 -27.72 -27.99
CA SER A 251 -2.72 -26.26 -28.03
C SER A 251 -3.41 -25.59 -26.83
N ALA A 252 -3.82 -26.35 -25.82
CA ALA A 252 -4.50 -25.78 -24.65
C ALA A 252 -3.59 -24.79 -23.92
N HIS A 253 -4.16 -23.65 -23.50
CA HIS A 253 -3.48 -22.70 -22.65
C HIS A 253 -3.09 -23.36 -21.31
N THR A 254 -1.93 -23.01 -20.76
CA THR A 254 -1.46 -23.54 -19.48
C THR A 254 -1.52 -22.45 -18.41
N VAL A 255 -2.30 -22.70 -17.36
CA VAL A 255 -2.42 -21.86 -16.18
C VAL A 255 -1.49 -22.40 -15.09
N HIS A 256 -0.46 -21.63 -14.77
CA HIS A 256 0.39 -21.84 -13.61
C HIS A 256 -0.34 -21.36 -12.36
N ALA A 257 -0.93 -22.29 -11.63
CA ALA A 257 -1.65 -22.03 -10.39
C ALA A 257 -0.65 -21.89 -9.23
N VAL A 258 -0.72 -20.78 -8.49
CA VAL A 258 0.10 -20.55 -7.29
C VAL A 258 -0.84 -20.36 -6.12
N GLY A 259 -0.72 -21.19 -5.08
CA GLY A 259 -1.54 -21.04 -3.88
C GLY A 259 -1.24 -19.69 -3.24
N HIS A 260 -2.24 -18.93 -2.85
CA HIS A 260 -2.07 -17.59 -2.32
C HIS A 260 -3.15 -17.28 -1.28
N ALA A 261 -2.78 -16.46 -0.30
CA ALA A 261 -3.72 -15.82 0.60
C ALA A 261 -3.26 -14.37 0.75
N HIS A 262 -3.91 -13.48 0.01
CA HIS A 262 -3.76 -12.06 0.27
C HIS A 262 -4.39 -11.76 1.63
N ILE A 263 -3.62 -11.16 2.54
CA ILE A 263 -4.06 -10.84 3.89
C ILE A 263 -3.74 -9.38 4.14
N ASP A 264 -4.77 -8.55 4.24
CA ASP A 264 -4.56 -7.14 4.53
C ASP A 264 -4.00 -6.94 5.93
N SER A 265 -2.85 -6.25 6.01
CA SER A 265 -2.20 -5.94 7.28
C SER A 265 -3.17 -5.22 8.21
N ALA A 266 -3.95 -4.29 7.67
CA ALA A 266 -5.19 -3.80 8.25
C ALA A 266 -6.07 -3.26 7.12
N TRP A 267 -7.39 -3.44 7.25
CA TRP A 267 -8.37 -2.93 6.29
C TRP A 267 -9.71 -2.71 7.01
N LEU A 268 -10.63 -3.67 6.92
CA LEU A 268 -11.89 -3.68 7.65
C LEU A 268 -11.77 -4.34 9.03
N TRP A 269 -10.55 -4.53 9.51
CA TRP A 269 -10.20 -5.03 10.84
C TRP A 269 -8.87 -4.39 11.30
N PRO A 270 -8.63 -4.31 12.62
CA PRO A 270 -7.38 -3.76 13.17
C PRO A 270 -6.20 -4.72 12.98
N LEU A 271 -4.97 -4.17 13.10
CA LEU A 271 -3.70 -4.92 13.01
C LEU A 271 -3.68 -6.18 13.90
N ARG A 272 -4.23 -6.08 15.12
CA ARG A 272 -4.28 -7.20 16.08
C ARG A 272 -5.03 -8.41 15.54
N GLU A 273 -6.05 -8.19 14.72
CA GLU A 273 -6.84 -9.27 14.14
C GLU A 273 -6.07 -9.93 13.01
N THR A 274 -5.31 -9.16 12.24
CA THR A 274 -4.47 -9.71 11.17
C THR A 274 -3.42 -10.70 11.68
N VAL A 275 -2.85 -10.47 12.86
CA VAL A 275 -1.93 -11.44 13.49
C VAL A 275 -2.64 -12.79 13.68
N ARG A 276 -3.91 -12.78 14.13
CA ARG A 276 -4.72 -14.00 14.32
C ARG A 276 -5.10 -14.61 12.97
N LYS A 277 -5.46 -13.78 11.97
CA LYS A 277 -5.76 -14.21 10.60
C LYS A 277 -4.58 -14.93 9.95
N CYS A 278 -3.37 -14.40 10.11
CA CYS A 278 -2.13 -15.04 9.66
C CYS A 278 -1.95 -16.40 10.35
N ALA A 279 -2.09 -16.45 11.68
CA ALA A 279 -1.89 -17.69 12.44
C ALA A 279 -2.83 -18.82 11.99
N ARG A 280 -4.12 -18.51 11.78
CA ARG A 280 -5.12 -19.44 11.25
C ARG A 280 -4.78 -19.88 9.81
N THR A 281 -4.52 -18.92 8.92
CA THR A 281 -4.28 -19.17 7.50
C THR A 281 -3.02 -20.00 7.27
N PHE A 282 -1.91 -19.63 7.91
CA PHE A 282 -0.65 -20.37 7.75
C PHE A 282 -0.73 -21.77 8.39
N THR A 283 -1.51 -21.92 9.46
CA THR A 283 -1.82 -23.25 9.99
C THR A 283 -2.64 -24.07 8.99
N ASN A 284 -3.67 -23.50 8.35
CA ASN A 284 -4.46 -24.19 7.32
C ASN A 284 -3.60 -24.63 6.15
N VAL A 285 -2.78 -23.74 5.61
CA VAL A 285 -1.89 -24.02 4.48
C VAL A 285 -0.88 -25.12 4.82
N THR A 286 -0.22 -25.03 5.98
CA THR A 286 0.77 -26.04 6.37
C THR A 286 0.14 -27.40 6.65
N ALA A 287 -1.06 -27.44 7.23
CA ALA A 287 -1.83 -28.69 7.38
C ALA A 287 -2.32 -29.23 6.02
N LEU A 288 -2.69 -28.36 5.08
CA LEU A 288 -3.09 -28.75 3.73
C LEU A 288 -1.91 -29.36 2.95
N ALA A 289 -0.70 -28.81 3.11
CA ALA A 289 0.52 -29.33 2.48
C ALA A 289 0.87 -30.76 2.91
N GLU A 290 0.50 -31.17 4.13
CA GLU A 290 0.67 -32.55 4.60
C GLU A 290 -0.22 -33.54 3.84
N GLU A 291 -1.37 -33.08 3.32
CA GLU A 291 -2.34 -33.89 2.59
C GLU A 291 -2.20 -33.77 1.06
N TYR A 292 -1.68 -32.64 0.58
CA TYR A 292 -1.42 -32.33 -0.83
C TYR A 292 0.05 -31.93 -1.01
N PRO A 293 0.98 -32.90 -1.13
CA PRO A 293 2.41 -32.61 -1.23
C PRO A 293 2.82 -31.78 -2.45
N GLU A 294 1.96 -31.70 -3.47
CA GLU A 294 2.17 -30.84 -4.63
C GLU A 294 1.77 -29.36 -4.42
N LEU A 295 1.19 -29.00 -3.27
CA LEU A 295 0.82 -27.62 -2.95
C LEU A 295 2.06 -26.72 -2.96
N VAL A 296 1.93 -25.60 -3.65
CA VAL A 296 2.87 -24.47 -3.57
C VAL A 296 2.09 -23.25 -3.13
N PHE A 297 2.40 -22.72 -1.95
CA PHE A 297 1.77 -21.53 -1.39
C PHE A 297 2.74 -20.36 -1.33
N ALA A 298 2.37 -19.21 -1.89
CA ALA A 298 3.15 -17.98 -1.91
C ALA A 298 2.59 -16.95 -0.93
N CYS A 299 3.45 -16.40 -0.07
CA CYS A 299 3.12 -15.33 0.87
C CYS A 299 4.15 -14.20 0.83
N SER A 300 3.67 -12.96 0.75
CA SER A 300 4.42 -11.78 0.30
C SER A 300 5.07 -10.96 1.42
N SER A 301 4.31 -10.60 2.46
CA SER A 301 4.70 -9.55 3.41
C SER A 301 5.59 -10.09 4.52
N ALA A 302 6.87 -9.70 4.57
CA ALA A 302 7.81 -10.12 5.62
C ALA A 302 7.31 -9.81 7.04
N GLN A 303 6.58 -8.70 7.22
CA GLN A 303 5.94 -8.31 8.48
C GLN A 303 4.99 -9.38 9.04
N GLN A 304 4.31 -10.16 8.19
CA GLN A 304 3.42 -11.23 8.64
C GLN A 304 4.22 -12.40 9.25
N TYR A 305 5.36 -12.74 8.66
CA TYR A 305 6.29 -13.73 9.21
C TYR A 305 6.92 -13.23 10.51
N ALA A 306 7.29 -11.93 10.58
CA ALA A 306 7.81 -11.32 11.79
C ALA A 306 6.78 -11.39 12.94
N TRP A 307 5.51 -11.12 12.67
CA TRP A 307 4.44 -11.32 13.66
C TRP A 307 4.32 -12.77 14.11
N MET A 308 4.42 -13.74 13.19
CA MET A 308 4.40 -15.16 13.59
C MET A 308 5.61 -15.50 14.45
N LYS A 309 6.82 -15.06 14.07
CA LYS A 309 8.04 -15.27 14.86
C LYS A 309 7.90 -14.72 16.28
N GLU A 310 7.39 -13.49 16.40
CA GLU A 310 7.30 -12.79 17.69
C GLU A 310 6.10 -13.23 18.56
N ARG A 311 4.95 -13.50 17.94
CA ARG A 311 3.68 -13.69 18.65
C ARG A 311 3.17 -15.14 18.62
N ARG A 312 3.55 -15.93 17.60
CA ARG A 312 3.10 -17.30 17.36
C ARG A 312 4.26 -18.22 16.94
N PRO A 313 5.28 -18.41 17.81
CA PRO A 313 6.45 -19.22 17.48
C PRO A 313 6.10 -20.68 17.13
N ASP A 314 4.97 -21.18 17.64
CA ASP A 314 4.34 -22.45 17.29
C ASP A 314 3.99 -22.53 15.80
N VAL A 315 3.34 -21.49 15.26
CA VAL A 315 2.99 -21.40 13.83
C VAL A 315 4.22 -21.09 12.99
N TYR A 316 5.12 -20.22 13.46
CA TYR A 316 6.35 -19.89 12.76
C TYR A 316 7.25 -21.12 12.53
N ALA A 317 7.32 -22.05 13.49
CA ALA A 317 8.04 -23.31 13.32
C ALA A 317 7.48 -24.16 12.17
N ARG A 318 6.16 -24.18 11.98
CA ARG A 318 5.51 -24.86 10.85
C ARG A 318 5.82 -24.18 9.53
N ILE A 319 5.82 -22.84 9.50
CA ILE A 319 6.19 -22.07 8.31
C ILE A 319 7.62 -22.43 7.90
N ARG A 320 8.59 -22.38 8.82
CA ARG A 320 9.99 -22.75 8.49
C ARG A 320 10.08 -24.17 7.91
N LYS A 321 9.44 -25.15 8.54
CA LYS A 321 9.41 -26.53 8.03
C LYS A 321 8.85 -26.58 6.60
N ALA A 322 7.73 -25.91 6.33
CA ALA A 322 7.11 -25.89 5.01
C ALA A 322 7.94 -25.13 3.96
N VAL A 323 8.72 -24.13 4.38
CA VAL A 323 9.70 -23.44 3.52
C VAL A 323 10.85 -24.39 3.17
N ASP A 324 11.41 -25.11 4.15
CA ASP A 324 12.47 -26.11 3.93
C ASP A 324 12.00 -27.25 3.00
N GLU A 325 10.73 -27.66 3.12
CA GLU A 325 10.08 -28.67 2.28
C GLU A 325 9.66 -28.13 0.90
N GLY A 326 9.63 -26.81 0.71
CA GLY A 326 9.32 -26.14 -0.55
C GLY A 326 7.84 -25.98 -0.88
N SER A 327 6.92 -26.36 0.03
CA SER A 327 5.46 -26.18 -0.11
C SER A 327 5.00 -24.77 0.27
N PHE A 328 5.82 -24.04 1.02
CA PHE A 328 5.62 -22.63 1.36
C PHE A 328 6.76 -21.80 0.76
N VAL A 329 6.43 -20.82 -0.07
CA VAL A 329 7.38 -20.00 -0.82
C VAL A 329 7.25 -18.55 -0.36
N PRO A 330 8.25 -18.01 0.35
CA PRO A 330 8.32 -16.57 0.58
C PRO A 330 8.46 -15.84 -0.76
N VAL A 331 7.60 -14.86 -1.01
CA VAL A 331 7.61 -14.00 -2.21
C VAL A 331 7.52 -12.52 -1.80
N GLY A 332 7.26 -11.60 -2.73
CA GLY A 332 7.04 -10.18 -2.44
C GLY A 332 8.33 -9.40 -2.38
N GLY A 333 9.30 -9.88 -1.59
CA GLY A 333 10.58 -9.20 -1.40
C GLY A 333 10.43 -7.80 -0.78
N MET A 334 9.35 -7.55 -0.03
CA MET A 334 9.05 -6.30 0.65
C MET A 334 8.66 -6.53 2.12
N TRP A 335 8.82 -5.51 2.96
CA TRP A 335 8.41 -5.56 4.37
C TRP A 335 6.90 -5.76 4.48
N VAL A 336 6.12 -4.95 3.74
CA VAL A 336 4.69 -5.15 3.50
C VAL A 336 4.35 -4.95 2.03
N GLU A 337 3.16 -5.38 1.61
CA GLU A 337 2.55 -4.95 0.35
C GLU A 337 2.16 -3.46 0.43
N ALA A 338 3.14 -2.58 0.24
CA ALA A 338 2.99 -1.13 0.36
C ALA A 338 2.20 -0.52 -0.80
N ASP A 339 1.60 0.65 -0.58
CA ASP A 339 1.09 1.46 -1.69
C ASP A 339 2.23 1.84 -2.67
N GLY A 340 1.94 1.76 -3.97
CA GLY A 340 2.91 1.93 -5.04
C GLY A 340 3.19 3.39 -5.45
N ASN A 341 2.51 4.36 -4.83
CA ASN A 341 2.57 5.78 -5.18
C ASN A 341 2.98 6.66 -3.99
N LEU A 342 2.32 6.54 -2.84
CA LEU A 342 2.39 7.49 -1.73
C LEU A 342 3.69 7.42 -0.88
N PRO A 343 4.31 6.27 -0.63
CA PRO A 343 5.58 6.21 0.11
C PRO A 343 6.70 6.94 -0.63
N GLY A 344 7.56 7.67 0.09
CA GLY A 344 8.74 8.32 -0.49
C GLY A 344 9.73 7.33 -1.11
N GLY A 345 10.65 7.84 -1.93
CA GLY A 345 11.62 7.00 -2.65
C GLY A 345 12.47 6.14 -1.73
N GLU A 346 13.05 6.74 -0.70
CA GLU A 346 13.83 5.97 0.28
C GLU A 346 12.96 4.97 1.04
N ALA A 347 11.69 5.29 1.35
CA ALA A 347 10.79 4.37 2.00
C ALA A 347 10.49 3.13 1.13
N LEU A 348 10.23 3.29 -0.18
CA LEU A 348 10.08 2.16 -1.11
C LEU A 348 11.37 1.33 -1.20
N ALA A 349 12.53 1.97 -1.20
CA ALA A 349 13.80 1.26 -1.15
C ALA A 349 13.95 0.46 0.16
N ARG A 350 13.54 1.03 1.30
CA ARG A 350 13.52 0.34 2.60
C ARG A 350 12.49 -0.79 2.66
N GLN A 351 11.33 -0.68 2.02
CA GLN A 351 10.39 -1.81 1.88
C GLN A 351 11.13 -3.02 1.31
N LEU A 352 11.86 -2.83 0.21
CA LEU A 352 12.63 -3.89 -0.45
C LEU A 352 13.78 -4.41 0.42
N VAL A 353 14.57 -3.50 1.01
CA VAL A 353 15.72 -3.86 1.85
C VAL A 353 15.30 -4.68 3.07
N TYR A 354 14.34 -4.18 3.87
CA TYR A 354 13.92 -4.89 5.08
C TYR A 354 13.21 -6.21 4.77
N GLY A 355 12.40 -6.26 3.70
CA GLY A 355 11.75 -7.50 3.28
C GLY A 355 12.75 -8.57 2.85
N ARG A 356 13.67 -8.23 1.95
CA ARG A 356 14.67 -9.15 1.42
C ARG A 356 15.65 -9.60 2.48
N ARG A 357 16.15 -8.68 3.30
CA ARG A 357 17.05 -9.00 4.41
C ARG A 357 16.39 -9.96 5.39
N PHE A 358 15.13 -9.71 5.76
CA PHE A 358 14.38 -10.62 6.62
C PHE A 358 14.30 -12.03 6.03
N PHE A 359 13.96 -12.18 4.75
CA PHE A 359 13.88 -13.52 4.13
C PHE A 359 15.25 -14.22 4.01
N ALA A 360 16.30 -13.47 3.70
CA ALA A 360 17.66 -14.00 3.66
C ALA A 360 18.14 -14.45 5.05
N GLU A 361 17.93 -13.64 6.08
CA GLU A 361 18.36 -13.93 7.46
C GLU A 361 17.56 -15.08 8.09
N GLU A 362 16.25 -15.12 7.88
CA GLU A 362 15.37 -16.06 8.58
C GLU A 362 15.22 -17.41 7.87
N PHE A 363 15.34 -17.43 6.53
CA PHE A 363 15.09 -18.63 5.72
C PHE A 363 16.23 -18.97 4.75
N GLY A 364 17.26 -18.14 4.61
CA GLY A 364 18.30 -18.32 3.58
C GLY A 364 17.76 -18.18 2.16
N VAL A 365 16.64 -17.48 1.97
CA VAL A 365 15.96 -17.33 0.68
C VAL A 365 16.30 -15.97 0.08
N GLU A 366 17.02 -15.98 -1.04
CA GLU A 366 17.20 -14.82 -1.90
C GLU A 366 15.96 -14.62 -2.78
N GLN A 367 15.28 -13.49 -2.59
CA GLN A 367 14.10 -13.13 -3.37
C GLN A 367 14.48 -12.62 -4.76
N ASP A 368 13.79 -13.09 -5.81
CA ASP A 368 14.10 -12.70 -7.19
C ASP A 368 12.95 -11.98 -7.90
N GLY A 369 11.90 -11.60 -7.18
CA GLY A 369 10.77 -10.88 -7.73
C GLY A 369 10.08 -9.95 -6.74
N VAL A 370 9.11 -9.20 -7.26
CA VAL A 370 8.19 -8.37 -6.48
C VAL A 370 6.77 -8.83 -6.74
N TRP A 371 6.02 -9.08 -5.67
CA TRP A 371 4.64 -9.57 -5.70
C TRP A 371 3.75 -8.54 -5.00
N LEU A 372 3.01 -7.76 -5.78
CA LEU A 372 2.22 -6.63 -5.29
C LEU A 372 0.85 -6.59 -6.01
N PRO A 373 -0.06 -7.54 -5.70
CA PRO A 373 -1.32 -7.71 -6.43
C PRO A 373 -2.29 -6.54 -6.24
N ASP A 374 -2.36 -5.94 -5.05
CA ASP A 374 -3.49 -5.07 -4.67
C ASP A 374 -3.18 -3.56 -4.52
N SER A 375 -1.96 -3.12 -4.81
CA SER A 375 -1.61 -1.69 -4.74
C SER A 375 -2.42 -0.82 -5.72
N PHE A 376 -2.77 0.40 -5.30
CA PHE A 376 -3.65 1.33 -6.03
C PHE A 376 -2.89 2.17 -7.08
N GLY A 377 -2.23 1.48 -8.01
CA GLY A 377 -1.36 2.06 -9.03
C GLY A 377 0.13 1.94 -8.68
N TYR A 378 1.00 2.24 -9.65
CA TYR A 378 2.43 2.03 -9.51
C TYR A 378 3.25 3.14 -10.16
N SER A 379 4.16 3.72 -9.38
CA SER A 379 5.12 4.73 -9.82
C SER A 379 6.09 4.22 -10.87
N ALA A 380 6.45 5.09 -11.81
CA ALA A 380 7.43 4.81 -12.87
C ALA A 380 8.89 4.63 -12.35
N ALA A 381 9.14 4.82 -11.06
CA ALA A 381 10.45 4.55 -10.43
C ALA A 381 10.66 3.07 -10.05
N TYR A 382 9.58 2.30 -9.96
CA TYR A 382 9.60 0.94 -9.43
C TYR A 382 10.53 -0.02 -10.20
N PRO A 383 10.58 -0.05 -11.54
CA PRO A 383 11.45 -0.97 -12.27
C PRO A 383 12.92 -0.86 -11.85
N GLN A 384 13.40 0.37 -11.65
CA GLN A 384 14.76 0.62 -11.20
C GLN A 384 14.97 0.19 -9.75
N LEU A 385 14.05 0.54 -8.84
CA LEU A 385 14.12 0.13 -7.43
C LEU A 385 14.12 -1.40 -7.27
N ALA A 386 13.22 -2.08 -7.99
CA ALA A 386 13.11 -3.52 -7.98
C ALA A 386 14.42 -4.17 -8.48
N LYS A 387 14.98 -3.68 -9.60
CA LYS A 387 16.25 -4.18 -10.14
C LYS A 387 17.44 -3.92 -9.22
N LEU A 388 17.52 -2.74 -8.62
CA LEU A 388 18.56 -2.43 -7.63
C LEU A 388 18.43 -3.24 -6.34
N ALA A 389 17.26 -3.85 -6.08
CA ALA A 389 17.09 -4.81 -4.98
C ALA A 389 17.36 -6.28 -5.41
N GLY A 390 17.72 -6.53 -6.67
CA GLY A 390 17.94 -7.87 -7.22
C GLY A 390 16.72 -8.54 -7.86
N ALA A 391 15.58 -7.84 -8.01
CA ALA A 391 14.40 -8.41 -8.64
C ALA A 391 14.57 -8.62 -10.16
N ARG A 392 14.04 -9.74 -10.66
CA ARG A 392 14.03 -10.12 -12.07
C ARG A 392 12.66 -9.93 -12.71
N TRP A 393 11.60 -10.08 -11.92
CA TRP A 393 10.21 -10.00 -12.36
C TRP A 393 9.32 -9.22 -11.37
N PHE A 394 8.17 -8.76 -11.86
CA PHE A 394 7.15 -8.03 -11.11
C PHE A 394 5.76 -8.62 -11.38
N LEU A 395 4.94 -8.78 -10.34
CA LEU A 395 3.55 -9.24 -10.43
C LEU A 395 2.59 -8.25 -9.80
N THR A 396 1.49 -7.96 -10.49
CA THR A 396 0.37 -7.13 -10.02
C THR A 396 -0.97 -7.67 -10.53
N GLN A 397 -2.10 -7.27 -9.93
CA GLN A 397 -3.45 -7.61 -10.39
C GLN A 397 -4.37 -6.39 -10.56
N LYS A 398 -4.25 -5.37 -9.69
CA LYS A 398 -5.23 -4.28 -9.56
C LYS A 398 -5.52 -3.51 -10.86
N LEU A 399 -4.60 -3.53 -11.83
CA LEU A 399 -4.78 -2.87 -13.14
C LEU A 399 -5.93 -3.46 -13.98
N SER A 400 -6.41 -4.68 -13.68
CA SER A 400 -7.64 -5.21 -14.30
C SER A 400 -8.90 -4.44 -13.90
N TRP A 401 -8.83 -3.58 -12.88
CA TRP A 401 -9.93 -2.76 -12.38
C TRP A 401 -9.99 -1.36 -13.00
N ASN A 402 -9.22 -1.10 -14.06
CA ASN A 402 -9.33 0.17 -14.78
C ASN A 402 -10.77 0.39 -15.28
N ALA A 403 -11.33 1.56 -14.98
CA ALA A 403 -12.71 1.89 -15.28
C ALA A 403 -13.02 1.97 -16.78
N VAL A 404 -12.05 2.43 -17.60
CA VAL A 404 -12.26 2.66 -19.03
C VAL A 404 -11.25 1.90 -19.87
N ASN A 405 -9.95 2.08 -19.60
CA ASN A 405 -8.91 1.55 -20.46
C ASN A 405 -8.33 0.23 -19.96
N ARG A 406 -8.47 -0.80 -20.77
CA ARG A 406 -7.82 -2.08 -20.55
C ARG A 406 -6.33 -2.00 -20.90
N LEU A 407 -5.47 -2.43 -19.98
CA LEU A 407 -4.04 -2.56 -20.25
C LEU A 407 -3.82 -3.60 -21.38
N PRO A 408 -3.02 -3.29 -22.42
CA PRO A 408 -3.00 -4.10 -23.64
C PRO A 408 -2.23 -5.43 -23.53
N HIS A 409 -1.48 -5.66 -22.44
CA HIS A 409 -0.54 -6.78 -22.33
C HIS A 409 -0.53 -7.44 -20.97
N HIS A 410 -0.70 -8.77 -20.86
CA HIS A 410 -0.56 -9.46 -19.57
C HIS A 410 0.88 -9.83 -19.27
N THR A 411 1.73 -10.01 -20.29
CA THR A 411 3.17 -10.30 -20.13
C THR A 411 3.98 -9.32 -20.97
N PHE A 412 4.75 -8.45 -20.33
CA PHE A 412 5.45 -7.34 -20.98
C PHE A 412 6.70 -6.92 -20.21
N ASP A 413 7.56 -6.12 -20.83
CA ASP A 413 8.64 -5.43 -20.13
C ASP A 413 8.14 -4.05 -19.64
N TRP A 414 8.17 -3.83 -18.33
CA TRP A 414 7.86 -2.52 -17.74
C TRP A 414 9.12 -1.66 -17.66
N GLU A 415 9.14 -0.54 -18.37
CA GLU A 415 10.24 0.42 -18.43
C GLU A 415 9.98 1.62 -17.50
N GLY A 416 10.90 1.84 -16.55
CA GLY A 416 10.86 2.96 -15.62
C GLY A 416 11.36 4.28 -16.24
N ILE A 417 11.34 5.35 -15.45
CA ILE A 417 11.73 6.71 -15.91
C ILE A 417 13.19 6.80 -16.39
N ASP A 418 14.08 5.95 -15.88
CA ASP A 418 15.51 5.90 -16.22
C ASP A 418 15.81 4.96 -17.41
N GLY A 419 14.80 4.26 -17.93
CA GLY A 419 14.94 3.25 -18.98
C GLY A 419 15.23 1.83 -18.47
N THR A 420 15.28 1.59 -17.15
CA THR A 420 15.40 0.24 -16.61
C THR A 420 14.12 -0.57 -16.89
N ARG A 421 14.29 -1.83 -17.35
CA ARG A 421 13.18 -2.74 -17.66
C ARG A 421 13.10 -3.90 -16.69
N ILE A 422 11.88 -4.32 -16.35
CA ILE A 422 11.60 -5.52 -15.58
C ILE A 422 10.48 -6.34 -16.24
N LEU A 423 10.61 -7.67 -16.26
CA LEU A 423 9.56 -8.56 -16.76
C LEU A 423 8.35 -8.45 -15.83
N THR A 424 7.22 -8.04 -16.37
CA THR A 424 5.99 -7.86 -15.61
C THR A 424 4.93 -8.83 -16.12
N HIS A 425 4.22 -9.46 -15.18
CA HIS A 425 3.01 -10.22 -15.47
C HIS A 425 1.84 -9.72 -14.62
N PHE A 426 0.67 -9.50 -15.23
CA PHE A 426 -0.59 -9.43 -14.49
C PHE A 426 -1.52 -10.56 -14.92
N PRO A 427 -2.07 -11.36 -13.97
CA PRO A 427 -2.89 -12.53 -14.31
C PRO A 427 -4.13 -12.18 -15.16
N PRO A 428 -4.40 -12.91 -16.26
CA PRO A 428 -5.58 -12.69 -17.11
C PRO A 428 -6.89 -13.17 -16.48
N VAL A 429 -6.84 -13.84 -15.34
CA VAL A 429 -8.02 -14.28 -14.58
C VAL A 429 -8.71 -13.12 -13.85
N ASP A 430 -8.09 -11.93 -13.85
CA ASP A 430 -8.61 -10.69 -13.28
C ASP A 430 -8.85 -10.72 -11.74
N THR A 431 -8.25 -11.68 -11.05
CA THR A 431 -8.31 -11.84 -9.59
C THR A 431 -7.04 -12.50 -9.04
N TYR A 432 -6.67 -12.18 -7.81
CA TYR A 432 -5.66 -12.92 -7.03
C TYR A 432 -6.29 -13.88 -6.01
N ASN A 433 -7.62 -14.00 -6.03
CA ASN A 433 -8.43 -14.90 -5.22
C ASN A 433 -9.09 -15.97 -6.12
N CYS A 434 -8.35 -16.56 -7.07
CA CYS A 434 -8.89 -17.52 -8.03
C CYS A 434 -9.35 -18.80 -7.32
N GLU A 435 -10.51 -19.33 -7.69
CA GLU A 435 -11.01 -20.61 -7.18
C GLU A 435 -10.77 -21.78 -8.17
N LEU A 436 -10.15 -21.47 -9.32
CA LEU A 436 -9.90 -22.37 -10.45
C LEU A 436 -11.18 -22.90 -11.11
N THR A 437 -12.30 -22.19 -10.97
CA THR A 437 -13.58 -22.61 -11.56
C THR A 437 -13.52 -22.67 -13.09
N GLY A 438 -14.41 -23.47 -13.69
CA GLY A 438 -14.49 -23.56 -15.15
C GLY A 438 -14.66 -22.18 -15.82
N ARG A 439 -15.45 -21.28 -15.22
CA ARG A 439 -15.64 -19.90 -15.69
C ARG A 439 -14.35 -19.07 -15.61
N GLU A 440 -13.63 -19.13 -14.50
CA GLU A 440 -12.38 -18.38 -14.32
C GLU A 440 -11.30 -18.84 -15.31
N LEU A 441 -11.18 -20.15 -15.55
CA LEU A 441 -10.18 -20.67 -16.49
C LEU A 441 -10.53 -20.34 -17.94
N ALA A 442 -11.81 -20.47 -18.33
CA ALA A 442 -12.27 -20.05 -19.66
C ALA A 442 -12.06 -18.54 -19.86
N HIS A 443 -12.32 -17.73 -18.82
CA HIS A 443 -12.01 -16.30 -18.84
C HIS A 443 -10.51 -16.07 -19.01
N ALA A 444 -9.65 -16.68 -18.18
CA ALA A 444 -8.20 -16.51 -18.25
C ALA A 444 -7.63 -16.80 -19.65
N GLU A 445 -8.04 -17.91 -20.28
CA GLU A 445 -7.63 -18.27 -21.65
C GLU A 445 -8.15 -17.27 -22.69
N ALA A 446 -9.44 -16.92 -22.63
CA ALA A 446 -10.03 -15.97 -23.58
C ALA A 446 -9.45 -14.55 -23.42
N ASN A 447 -9.12 -14.17 -22.19
CA ASN A 447 -8.69 -12.85 -21.80
C ASN A 447 -7.20 -12.62 -22.05
N PHE A 448 -6.35 -13.65 -22.03
CA PHE A 448 -4.91 -13.51 -22.25
C PHE A 448 -4.56 -12.79 -23.57
N ALA A 449 -3.79 -11.70 -23.47
CA ALA A 449 -3.56 -10.77 -24.58
C ALA A 449 -2.50 -11.27 -25.57
N GLU A 450 -1.47 -11.95 -25.07
CA GLU A 450 -0.34 -12.48 -25.85
C GLU A 450 -0.66 -13.85 -26.49
N LYS A 451 -1.93 -14.25 -26.52
CA LYS A 451 -2.38 -15.49 -27.16
C LYS A 451 -1.94 -15.53 -28.62
N GLY A 452 -1.31 -16.63 -29.01
CA GLY A 452 -0.76 -16.86 -30.36
C GLY A 452 0.76 -16.73 -30.45
N VAL A 453 1.41 -16.06 -29.50
CA VAL A 453 2.89 -16.05 -29.34
C VAL A 453 3.33 -16.62 -28.00
N ALA A 454 2.46 -16.60 -27.00
CA ALA A 454 2.61 -17.33 -25.74
C ALA A 454 1.33 -18.13 -25.43
N GLY A 455 1.47 -19.22 -24.69
CA GLY A 455 0.39 -20.13 -24.29
C GLY A 455 0.31 -20.38 -22.80
N ARG A 456 0.83 -19.46 -21.97
CA ARG A 456 0.92 -19.62 -20.52
C ARG A 456 0.56 -18.35 -19.75
N SER A 457 -0.10 -18.50 -18.61
CA SER A 457 -0.34 -17.42 -17.64
C SER A 457 -0.28 -17.94 -16.21
N LEU A 458 -0.13 -17.03 -15.24
CA LEU A 458 -0.20 -17.37 -13.82
C LEU A 458 -1.61 -17.09 -13.28
N ALA A 459 -2.07 -17.87 -12.30
CA ALA A 459 -3.28 -17.58 -11.51
C ALA A 459 -3.01 -17.80 -10.02
N PRO A 460 -3.01 -16.74 -9.19
CA PRO A 460 -2.99 -16.89 -7.74
C PRO A 460 -4.34 -17.45 -7.27
N PHE A 461 -4.34 -18.60 -6.58
CA PHE A 461 -5.56 -19.28 -6.16
C PHE A 461 -5.65 -19.43 -4.64
N GLY A 462 -6.86 -19.33 -4.10
CA GLY A 462 -7.11 -19.32 -2.66
C GLY A 462 -7.99 -18.15 -2.24
N PHE A 463 -8.51 -18.23 -1.02
CA PHE A 463 -9.27 -17.12 -0.45
C PHE A 463 -8.33 -16.10 0.21
N GLY A 464 -8.39 -14.86 -0.25
CA GLY A 464 -7.63 -13.73 0.29
C GLY A 464 -8.52 -12.64 0.88
N ASP A 465 -8.05 -11.40 0.77
CA ASP A 465 -8.51 -10.15 1.39
C ASP A 465 -8.53 -10.17 2.92
N GLY A 466 -8.86 -11.29 3.57
CA GLY A 466 -8.82 -11.46 5.03
C GLY A 466 -8.22 -12.79 5.50
N GLY A 467 -7.47 -13.48 4.64
CA GLY A 467 -6.91 -14.81 4.87
C GLY A 467 -7.85 -15.97 4.55
N GLY A 468 -7.38 -17.20 4.72
CA GLY A 468 -8.08 -18.43 4.32
C GLY A 468 -7.18 -19.33 3.49
N GLY A 469 -6.69 -18.80 2.37
CA GLY A 469 -5.77 -19.49 1.45
C GLY A 469 -6.43 -20.59 0.63
N PRO A 470 -5.62 -21.43 -0.04
CA PRO A 470 -6.08 -22.61 -0.77
C PRO A 470 -6.87 -23.59 0.10
N THR A 471 -7.86 -24.27 -0.48
CA THR A 471 -8.61 -25.35 0.19
C THR A 471 -8.42 -26.71 -0.48
N ARG A 472 -8.91 -27.77 0.17
CA ARG A 472 -8.92 -29.13 -0.39
C ARG A 472 -9.67 -29.19 -1.72
N GLU A 473 -10.83 -28.53 -1.80
CA GLU A 473 -11.63 -28.44 -3.03
C GLU A 473 -10.80 -27.88 -4.19
N MET A 474 -10.04 -26.79 -3.95
CA MET A 474 -9.22 -26.17 -4.99
C MET A 474 -8.07 -27.09 -5.45
N MET A 475 -7.43 -27.81 -4.53
CA MET A 475 -6.38 -28.77 -4.88
C MET A 475 -6.93 -29.97 -5.66
N GLU A 476 -8.09 -30.49 -5.26
CA GLU A 476 -8.79 -31.54 -5.99
C GLU A 476 -9.26 -31.06 -7.37
N ARG A 477 -9.65 -29.78 -7.49
CA ARG A 477 -9.96 -29.14 -8.76
C ARG A 477 -8.73 -29.08 -9.66
N ALA A 478 -7.60 -28.59 -9.14
CA ALA A 478 -6.33 -28.51 -9.86
C ALA A 478 -5.87 -29.89 -10.37
N ARG A 479 -6.02 -30.96 -9.56
CA ARG A 479 -5.73 -32.34 -9.98
C ARG A 479 -6.55 -32.78 -11.19
N ARG A 480 -7.85 -32.49 -11.20
CA ARG A 480 -8.77 -32.84 -12.30
C ARG A 480 -8.53 -32.00 -13.55
N LEU A 481 -8.11 -30.75 -13.38
CA LEU A 481 -7.86 -29.81 -14.47
C LEU A 481 -6.42 -29.86 -15.00
N ARG A 482 -5.57 -30.74 -14.46
CA ARG A 482 -4.18 -30.91 -14.90
C ARG A 482 -4.07 -31.11 -16.41
N ASP A 483 -4.94 -31.95 -16.97
CA ASP A 483 -4.93 -32.29 -18.39
C ASP A 483 -6.33 -32.75 -18.84
N LEU A 484 -7.34 -31.88 -18.74
CA LEU A 484 -8.74 -32.22 -19.07
C LEU A 484 -9.17 -31.68 -20.45
N GLU A 485 -9.68 -32.57 -21.31
CA GLU A 485 -10.19 -32.22 -22.64
C GLU A 485 -11.28 -31.13 -22.56
N GLY A 486 -11.00 -29.99 -23.20
CA GLY A 486 -11.89 -28.83 -23.28
C GLY A 486 -11.60 -27.71 -22.28
N SER A 487 -10.65 -27.90 -21.36
CA SER A 487 -10.22 -26.91 -20.38
C SER A 487 -8.75 -26.50 -20.59
N PRO A 488 -8.33 -25.30 -20.15
CA PRO A 488 -6.92 -24.99 -19.94
C PRO A 488 -6.26 -26.02 -19.00
N ARG A 489 -4.97 -26.29 -19.22
CA ARG A 489 -4.17 -27.12 -18.31
C ARG A 489 -3.87 -26.34 -17.05
N VAL A 490 -3.96 -26.98 -15.89
CA VAL A 490 -3.59 -26.37 -14.60
C VAL A 490 -2.35 -27.04 -14.02
N GLU A 491 -1.31 -26.26 -13.78
CA GLU A 491 -0.07 -26.72 -13.14
C GLU A 491 0.18 -25.94 -11.85
N VAL A 492 0.19 -26.62 -10.70
CA VAL A 492 0.58 -26.00 -9.42
C VAL A 492 2.10 -25.87 -9.40
N THR A 493 2.61 -24.63 -9.41
CA THR A 493 4.05 -24.34 -9.60
C THR A 493 4.51 -23.18 -8.74
N LYS A 494 5.84 -22.99 -8.63
CA LYS A 494 6.41 -21.80 -7.97
C LYS A 494 6.31 -20.58 -8.90
N PRO A 495 6.09 -19.37 -8.37
CA PRO A 495 6.14 -18.14 -9.16
C PRO A 495 7.41 -18.00 -10.01
N SER A 496 8.58 -18.31 -9.43
CA SER A 496 9.87 -18.26 -10.13
C SER A 496 9.91 -19.16 -11.36
N ASP A 497 9.25 -20.32 -11.32
CA ASP A 497 9.25 -21.29 -12.41
C ASP A 497 8.36 -20.81 -13.57
N PHE A 498 7.23 -20.17 -13.25
CA PHE A 498 6.41 -19.48 -14.24
C PHE A 498 7.21 -18.38 -14.92
N PHE A 499 7.82 -17.45 -14.17
CA PHE A 499 8.54 -16.32 -14.75
C PHE A 499 9.76 -16.76 -15.58
N ALA A 500 10.52 -17.75 -15.12
CA ALA A 500 11.64 -18.31 -15.89
C ALA A 500 11.17 -19.01 -17.19
N THR A 501 9.95 -19.52 -17.22
CA THR A 501 9.37 -20.17 -18.40
C THR A 501 8.77 -19.15 -19.35
N ALA A 502 8.02 -18.17 -18.84
CA ALA A 502 7.46 -17.08 -19.61
C ALA A 502 8.56 -16.23 -20.29
N ASP A 503 9.67 -15.97 -19.58
CA ASP A 503 10.80 -15.22 -20.13
C ASP A 503 11.44 -15.92 -21.34
N ARG A 504 11.57 -17.25 -21.28
CA ARG A 504 12.12 -18.08 -22.37
C ARG A 504 11.15 -18.24 -23.54
N GLU A 505 9.85 -18.36 -23.25
CA GLU A 505 8.81 -18.56 -24.26
C GLU A 505 8.56 -17.29 -25.07
N TYR A 506 8.59 -16.13 -24.41
CA TYR A 506 8.29 -14.86 -25.04
C TYR A 506 9.41 -13.85 -24.77
N PRO A 507 10.57 -13.93 -25.47
CA PRO A 507 11.69 -13.01 -25.26
C PRO A 507 11.47 -11.62 -25.86
N ASP A 508 10.78 -11.52 -27.00
CA ASP A 508 10.53 -10.26 -27.73
C ASP A 508 9.22 -9.59 -27.27
N ARG A 509 9.17 -9.22 -25.99
CA ARG A 509 7.97 -8.67 -25.33
C ARG A 509 7.70 -7.21 -25.69
N PRO A 510 6.43 -6.78 -25.66
CA PRO A 510 6.08 -5.37 -25.74
C PRO A 510 6.59 -4.62 -24.50
N VAL A 511 6.81 -3.32 -24.64
CA VAL A 511 7.30 -2.46 -23.58
C VAL A 511 6.21 -1.47 -23.16
N TRP A 512 5.89 -1.43 -21.86
CA TRP A 512 5.10 -0.35 -21.27
C TRP A 512 6.04 0.62 -20.57
N ARG A 513 6.07 1.89 -20.99
CA ARG A 513 6.95 2.92 -20.41
C ARG A 513 6.20 3.86 -19.48
N GLY A 514 6.78 4.13 -18.32
CA GLY A 514 6.24 5.08 -17.34
C GLY A 514 5.35 4.42 -16.31
N GLU A 515 4.38 5.16 -15.78
CA GLU A 515 3.54 4.71 -14.68
C GLU A 515 2.55 3.63 -15.13
N LEU A 516 2.24 2.69 -14.24
CA LEU A 516 1.06 1.84 -14.36
C LEU A 516 -0.07 2.52 -13.59
N TYR A 517 -0.70 3.49 -14.23
CA TYR A 517 -1.76 4.31 -13.65
C TYR A 517 -3.06 3.50 -13.52
N LEU A 518 -3.62 3.47 -12.30
CA LEU A 518 -4.89 2.82 -12.00
C LEU A 518 -6.04 3.82 -12.21
N GLU A 519 -6.99 3.47 -13.06
CA GLU A 519 -8.14 4.33 -13.38
C GLU A 519 -9.29 4.23 -12.37
N ASN A 520 -8.95 3.88 -11.14
CA ASN A 520 -9.86 3.65 -10.03
C ASN A 520 -9.15 4.11 -8.72
N HIS A 521 -9.89 4.25 -7.63
CA HIS A 521 -9.34 4.57 -6.31
C HIS A 521 -8.56 5.90 -6.23
N ARG A 522 -8.89 6.91 -7.04
CA ARG A 522 -8.16 8.21 -7.08
C ARG A 522 -8.34 9.07 -5.84
N GLY A 523 -9.40 8.83 -5.08
CA GLY A 523 -9.68 9.51 -3.82
C GLY A 523 -8.65 9.19 -2.72
N THR A 524 -7.95 8.07 -2.86
CA THR A 524 -6.89 7.62 -1.95
C THR A 524 -5.70 8.57 -1.84
N TYR A 525 -5.52 9.48 -2.80
CA TYR A 525 -4.45 10.48 -2.73
C TYR A 525 -4.71 11.55 -1.66
N THR A 526 -5.97 11.71 -1.21
CA THR A 526 -6.36 12.81 -0.29
C THR A 526 -6.99 12.34 1.01
N SER A 527 -7.77 11.26 1.03
CA SER A 527 -8.48 10.79 2.23
C SER A 527 -7.54 10.45 3.40
N GLN A 528 -7.97 10.67 4.64
CA GLN A 528 -7.17 10.45 5.85
C GLN A 528 -5.87 11.27 5.83
N ALA A 529 -6.02 12.58 5.70
CA ALA A 529 -4.96 13.56 5.57
C ALA A 529 -3.99 13.53 6.78
N ARG A 530 -4.49 13.21 7.99
CA ARG A 530 -3.64 13.08 9.19
C ARG A 530 -2.66 11.92 9.08
N THR A 531 -3.12 10.75 8.62
CA THR A 531 -2.27 9.58 8.35
C THR A 531 -1.19 9.90 7.31
N LYS A 532 -1.59 10.55 6.21
CA LYS A 532 -0.68 10.97 5.12
C LYS A 532 0.40 11.97 5.57
N ARG A 533 0.00 12.98 6.35
CA ARG A 533 0.92 13.95 6.98
C ARG A 533 1.85 13.26 7.98
N GLY A 534 1.31 12.35 8.78
CA GLY A 534 2.05 11.50 9.71
C GLY A 534 3.19 10.75 9.01
N ASN A 535 2.88 10.10 7.89
CA ASN A 535 3.88 9.41 7.06
C ASN A 535 4.92 10.37 6.48
N ARG A 536 4.49 11.46 5.80
CA ARG A 536 5.39 12.43 5.17
C ARG A 536 6.39 13.04 6.17
N ARG A 537 5.91 13.37 7.38
CA ARG A 537 6.75 13.87 8.46
C ARG A 537 7.68 12.79 9.02
N ALA A 538 7.21 11.55 9.16
CA ALA A 538 8.05 10.45 9.63
C ALA A 538 9.20 10.14 8.66
N GLU A 539 8.94 10.13 7.34
CA GLU A 539 9.97 9.97 6.31
C GLU A 539 11.03 11.08 6.37
N ALA A 540 10.59 12.34 6.51
CA ALA A 540 11.48 13.48 6.67
C ALA A 540 12.35 13.33 7.94
N LEU A 541 11.74 12.97 9.07
CA LEU A 541 12.44 12.77 10.34
C LEU A 541 13.43 11.60 10.32
N LEU A 542 13.09 10.48 9.67
CA LEU A 542 13.99 9.35 9.51
C LEU A 542 15.24 9.73 8.72
N ARG A 543 15.07 10.47 7.63
CA ARG A 543 16.20 11.02 6.86
C ARG A 543 17.10 11.90 7.73
N GLU A 544 16.51 12.81 8.50
CA GLU A 544 17.25 13.69 9.40
C GLU A 544 18.00 12.90 10.48
N ALA A 545 17.32 11.94 11.12
CA ALA A 545 17.88 11.11 12.18
C ALA A 545 19.08 10.31 11.68
N GLU A 546 18.99 9.67 10.51
CA GLU A 546 20.11 8.93 9.92
C GLU A 546 21.28 9.83 9.55
N LEU A 547 21.02 10.97 8.89
CA LEU A 547 22.06 11.92 8.51
C LEU A 547 22.84 12.45 9.73
N TRP A 548 22.11 12.92 10.74
CA TRP A 548 22.75 13.54 11.90
C TRP A 548 23.39 12.50 12.81
N ALA A 549 22.77 11.33 13.00
CA ALA A 549 23.39 10.23 13.75
C ALA A 549 24.66 9.72 13.06
N ALA A 550 24.66 9.57 11.73
CA ALA A 550 25.86 9.19 10.97
C ALA A 550 26.94 10.26 11.09
N THR A 551 26.57 11.54 11.00
CA THR A 551 27.52 12.67 11.16
C THR A 551 28.14 12.69 12.54
N ALA A 552 27.34 12.56 13.60
CA ALA A 552 27.80 12.50 14.99
C ALA A 552 28.68 11.26 15.24
N ALA A 553 28.31 10.10 14.70
CA ALA A 553 29.09 8.88 14.84
C ALA A 553 30.46 8.96 14.14
N VAL A 554 30.51 9.52 12.94
CA VAL A 554 31.77 9.64 12.17
C VAL A 554 32.69 10.71 12.78
N ARG A 555 32.15 11.83 13.29
CA ARG A 555 32.94 12.96 13.79
C ARG A 555 33.27 12.90 15.28
N GLY A 556 32.28 12.57 16.11
CA GLY A 556 32.39 12.57 17.57
C GLY A 556 32.56 11.19 18.19
N GLY A 557 32.49 10.11 17.39
CA GLY A 557 32.52 8.75 17.91
C GLY A 557 31.25 8.34 18.65
N HIS A 558 30.14 9.07 18.45
CA HIS A 558 28.84 8.72 19.01
C HIS A 558 28.35 7.35 18.48
N ALA A 559 27.59 6.62 19.30
CA ALA A 559 27.01 5.35 18.85
C ALA A 559 25.90 5.61 17.83
N TYR A 560 25.96 4.97 16.67
CA TYR A 560 24.86 5.02 15.70
C TYR A 560 23.71 4.11 16.19
N PRO A 561 22.48 4.62 16.31
CA PRO A 561 21.37 3.89 16.95
C PRO A 561 20.70 2.91 15.97
N TYR A 562 21.44 1.86 15.56
CA TYR A 562 20.99 0.88 14.56
C TYR A 562 19.63 0.26 14.91
N GLU A 563 19.51 -0.29 16.13
CA GLU A 563 18.32 -1.02 16.56
C GLU A 563 17.07 -0.13 16.63
N GLU A 564 17.25 1.11 17.11
CA GLU A 564 16.14 2.06 17.26
C GLU A 564 15.65 2.57 15.91
N LEU A 565 16.57 2.92 14.99
CA LEU A 565 16.23 3.33 13.63
C LEU A 565 15.57 2.19 12.85
N GLU A 566 16.06 0.96 12.97
CA GLU A 566 15.47 -0.21 12.33
C GLU A 566 14.04 -0.48 12.84
N ALA A 567 13.83 -0.40 14.15
CA ALA A 567 12.49 -0.55 14.73
C ALA A 567 11.54 0.56 14.25
N LEU A 568 11.99 1.81 14.20
CA LEU A 568 11.19 2.94 13.73
C LEU A 568 10.86 2.84 12.23
N TRP A 569 11.83 2.47 11.40
CA TRP A 569 11.60 2.19 9.98
C TRP A 569 10.53 1.12 9.81
N ARG A 570 10.68 -0.07 10.41
CA ARG A 570 9.71 -1.16 10.29
C ARG A 570 8.29 -0.74 10.69
N ARG A 571 8.15 0.08 11.74
CA ARG A 571 6.85 0.64 12.17
C ARG A 571 6.25 1.58 11.11
N VAL A 572 7.05 2.50 10.56
CA VAL A 572 6.60 3.41 9.49
C VAL A 572 6.21 2.61 8.25
N LEU A 573 7.07 1.67 7.80
CA LEU A 573 6.83 0.83 6.64
C LEU A 573 5.57 -0.03 6.77
N LEU A 574 5.26 -0.55 7.96
CA LEU A 574 3.99 -1.25 8.21
C LEU A 574 2.79 -0.34 7.92
N HIS A 575 2.85 0.94 8.31
CA HIS A 575 1.75 1.88 8.11
C HIS A 575 1.72 2.51 6.71
N GLN A 576 2.63 2.08 5.83
CA GLN A 576 2.61 2.34 4.40
C GLN A 576 1.91 1.25 3.59
N PHE A 577 1.33 0.25 4.28
CA PHE A 577 0.46 -0.75 3.66
C PHE A 577 -0.64 -0.11 2.81
N HIS A 578 -0.99 -0.75 1.70
CA HIS A 578 -1.87 -0.19 0.67
C HIS A 578 -3.31 0.11 1.12
N ASP A 579 -3.77 -0.37 2.28
CA ASP A 579 -5.05 0.06 2.86
C ASP A 579 -4.95 1.00 4.07
N ILE A 580 -3.75 1.19 4.61
CA ILE A 580 -3.52 2.10 5.74
C ILE A 580 -3.22 3.50 5.20
N LEU A 581 -2.11 3.66 4.46
CA LEU A 581 -1.65 4.99 4.01
C LEU A 581 -2.60 5.64 2.99
N PRO A 582 -3.18 4.90 2.02
CA PRO A 582 -4.26 5.37 1.15
C PRO A 582 -5.51 5.87 1.86
N GLY A 583 -5.72 5.53 3.14
CA GLY A 583 -6.83 6.06 3.93
C GLY A 583 -8.13 5.26 3.80
N THR A 584 -8.01 3.95 3.59
CA THR A 584 -9.09 3.07 3.13
C THR A 584 -9.48 1.98 4.14
N SER A 585 -8.97 2.10 5.37
CA SER A 585 -9.33 1.26 6.50
C SER A 585 -10.37 1.89 7.44
N ILE A 586 -10.96 1.09 8.33
CA ILE A 586 -11.89 1.55 9.39
C ILE A 586 -11.25 2.61 10.31
N ALA A 587 -12.08 3.41 10.99
CA ALA A 587 -11.66 4.47 11.91
C ALA A 587 -10.60 4.00 12.92
N TRP A 588 -10.76 2.81 13.50
CA TRP A 588 -9.80 2.24 14.46
C TRP A 588 -8.37 2.14 13.89
N VAL A 589 -8.23 1.77 12.61
CA VAL A 589 -6.91 1.64 11.99
C VAL A 589 -6.23 3.00 11.86
N HIS A 590 -6.96 4.05 11.49
CA HIS A 590 -6.39 5.40 11.37
C HIS A 590 -6.09 6.01 12.74
N GLU A 591 -6.94 5.76 13.75
CA GLU A 591 -6.64 6.11 15.15
C GLU A 591 -5.32 5.46 15.62
N GLN A 592 -5.08 4.18 15.28
CA GLN A 592 -3.82 3.49 15.58
C GLN A 592 -2.63 4.06 14.79
N ALA A 593 -2.82 4.39 13.51
CA ALA A 593 -1.78 4.95 12.66
C ALA A 593 -1.35 6.35 13.14
N GLU A 594 -2.30 7.23 13.45
CA GLU A 594 -2.05 8.57 13.98
C GLU A 594 -1.27 8.51 15.30
N GLU A 595 -1.67 7.62 16.20
CA GLU A 595 -0.96 7.40 17.47
C GLU A 595 0.47 6.87 17.26
N MET A 596 0.63 5.89 16.37
CA MET A 596 1.95 5.35 16.02
C MET A 596 2.86 6.43 15.44
N TYR A 597 2.37 7.28 14.54
CA TYR A 597 3.17 8.37 13.99
C TYR A 597 3.57 9.38 15.05
N ARG A 598 2.67 9.72 15.98
CA ARG A 598 2.98 10.61 17.12
C ARG A 598 4.14 10.07 17.96
N GLU A 599 4.13 8.77 18.26
CA GLU A 599 5.21 8.10 18.99
C GLU A 599 6.51 8.07 18.19
N ALA A 600 6.44 7.70 16.91
CA ALA A 600 7.61 7.64 16.02
C ALA A 600 8.25 9.03 15.86
N HIS A 601 7.45 10.08 15.69
CA HIS A 601 7.93 11.46 15.60
C HIS A 601 8.68 11.86 16.87
N ALA A 602 8.13 11.57 18.05
CA ALA A 602 8.79 11.88 19.31
C ALA A 602 10.14 11.15 19.49
N ALA A 603 10.20 9.87 19.12
CA ALA A 603 11.44 9.09 19.17
C ALA A 603 12.50 9.63 18.20
N LEU A 604 12.11 9.95 16.95
CA LEU A 604 13.02 10.50 15.94
C LEU A 604 13.52 11.89 16.31
N GLU A 605 12.66 12.75 16.86
CA GLU A 605 13.08 14.06 17.40
C GLU A 605 14.08 13.88 18.55
N GLY A 606 13.93 12.84 19.37
CA GLY A 606 14.91 12.46 20.40
C GLY A 606 16.27 12.07 19.81
N ILE A 607 16.30 11.20 18.79
CA ILE A 607 17.53 10.78 18.08
C ILE A 607 18.22 11.99 17.43
N ILE A 608 17.46 12.83 16.73
CA ILE A 608 17.97 14.05 16.09
C ILE A 608 18.53 14.99 17.15
N GLY A 609 17.82 15.20 18.25
CA GLY A 609 18.26 16.05 19.37
C GLY A 609 19.56 15.57 20.00
N ALA A 610 19.71 14.26 20.21
CA ALA A 610 20.95 13.66 20.74
C ALA A 610 22.13 13.86 19.78
N ALA A 611 21.94 13.58 18.49
CA ALA A 611 22.96 13.78 17.48
C ALA A 611 23.34 15.28 17.32
N ALA A 612 22.34 16.16 17.30
CA ALA A 612 22.55 17.60 17.21
C ALA A 612 23.27 18.16 18.44
N GLY A 613 22.95 17.68 19.65
CA GLY A 613 23.63 18.08 20.88
C GLY A 613 25.12 17.74 20.86
N GLU A 614 25.50 16.58 20.33
CA GLU A 614 26.90 16.19 20.15
C GLU A 614 27.61 17.08 19.13
N LEU A 615 26.95 17.37 17.99
CA LEU A 615 27.50 18.26 16.96
C LEU A 615 27.63 19.71 17.45
N GLY A 616 26.76 20.14 18.37
CA GLY A 616 26.72 21.48 18.93
C GLY A 616 27.67 21.73 20.11
N ALA A 617 28.14 20.69 20.80
CA ALA A 617 28.96 20.79 22.00
C ALA A 617 30.31 21.53 21.81
N SER A 618 30.74 21.74 20.56
CA SER A 618 32.02 22.36 20.22
C SER A 618 31.97 23.87 19.92
N GLY A 619 30.82 24.55 20.04
CA GLY A 619 30.69 25.97 19.65
C GLY A 619 29.84 26.84 20.60
N GLU A 620 30.16 28.13 20.67
CA GLU A 620 29.31 29.14 21.30
C GLU A 620 28.29 29.68 20.27
N GLY A 621 27.03 29.89 20.68
CA GLY A 621 25.98 30.47 19.83
C GLY A 621 24.94 29.46 19.33
N PHE A 622 24.35 29.76 18.16
CA PHE A 622 23.35 28.93 17.49
C PHE A 622 23.82 28.58 16.07
N ALA A 623 23.65 27.31 15.70
CA ALA A 623 23.85 26.79 14.36
C ALA A 623 22.50 26.42 13.74
N VAL A 624 22.50 26.30 12.41
CA VAL A 624 21.31 25.88 11.66
C VAL A 624 21.60 24.61 10.87
N LEU A 625 20.93 23.52 11.22
CA LEU A 625 21.10 22.24 10.55
C LEU A 625 20.22 22.16 9.29
N ASN A 626 20.83 21.79 8.17
CA ASN A 626 20.18 21.60 6.90
C ASN A 626 20.28 20.15 6.43
N ALA A 627 19.18 19.41 6.51
CA ALA A 627 19.13 18.02 6.03
C ALA A 627 18.73 17.88 4.54
N ALA A 628 18.44 18.99 3.86
CA ALA A 628 18.11 19.02 2.45
C ALA A 628 19.38 18.88 1.57
N PRO A 629 19.25 18.33 0.35
CA PRO A 629 20.39 18.14 -0.55
C PRO A 629 20.86 19.43 -1.23
N GLN A 630 20.20 20.56 -0.99
CA GLN A 630 20.57 21.87 -1.51
C GLN A 630 21.03 22.81 -0.39
N GLU A 631 22.00 23.66 -0.72
CA GLU A 631 22.35 24.82 0.10
C GLU A 631 21.18 25.80 0.11
N ARG A 632 20.95 26.44 1.26
CA ARG A 632 19.83 27.35 1.46
C ARG A 632 20.25 28.61 2.18
N THR A 633 19.75 29.73 1.67
CA THR A 633 19.65 30.99 2.41
C THR A 633 18.18 31.33 2.51
N GLU A 634 17.60 31.25 3.70
CA GLU A 634 16.17 31.49 3.90
C GLU A 634 15.88 32.13 5.26
N VAL A 635 14.71 32.74 5.37
CA VAL A 635 14.22 33.30 6.63
C VAL A 635 13.60 32.19 7.45
N VAL A 636 14.13 31.98 8.65
CA VAL A 636 13.60 31.01 9.62
C VAL A 636 12.98 31.75 10.80
N VAL A 637 11.93 31.16 11.38
CA VAL A 637 11.28 31.68 12.59
C VAL A 637 11.81 30.91 13.80
N VAL A 638 12.38 31.63 14.75
CA VAL A 638 12.98 31.07 15.97
C VAL A 638 12.27 31.58 17.23
N PRO A 639 12.28 30.82 18.33
CA PRO A 639 11.84 31.33 19.63
C PRO A 639 12.62 32.58 20.06
N GLY A 640 12.01 33.42 20.90
CA GLY A 640 12.68 34.62 21.43
C GLY A 640 13.99 34.31 22.16
N GLY A 641 14.98 35.22 22.08
CA GLY A 641 16.30 35.08 22.73
C GLY A 641 17.50 35.03 21.77
N VAL A 642 17.28 34.85 20.47
CA VAL A 642 18.30 35.04 19.43
C VAL A 642 18.47 36.53 19.12
N ALA A 643 19.71 37.04 19.11
CA ALA A 643 19.99 38.45 18.82
C ALA A 643 19.85 38.76 17.31
N GLY A 644 19.30 39.94 16.98
CA GLY A 644 19.08 40.37 15.59
C GLY A 644 17.77 39.87 14.96
N GLY A 645 17.49 40.25 13.71
CA GLY A 645 16.26 39.86 12.98
C GLY A 645 15.02 40.71 13.27
N GLN A 646 13.88 40.31 12.70
CA GLN A 646 12.56 40.92 12.86
C GLN A 646 11.80 40.24 14.01
N GLU A 647 11.27 41.02 14.95
CA GLU A 647 10.36 40.52 15.98
C GLU A 647 8.94 40.37 15.38
N LEU A 648 8.30 39.23 15.64
CA LEU A 648 6.95 38.93 15.17
C LEU A 648 5.91 39.17 16.27
N ALA A 649 4.64 39.30 15.89
CA ALA A 649 3.54 39.64 16.79
C ALA A 649 3.31 38.61 17.92
N ASP A 650 3.75 37.37 17.74
CA ASP A 650 3.66 36.29 18.73
C ASP A 650 4.89 36.21 19.68
N GLY A 651 5.86 37.12 19.53
CA GLY A 651 7.09 37.17 20.31
C GLY A 651 8.23 36.28 19.79
N SER A 652 8.01 35.53 18.71
CA SER A 652 9.08 34.86 17.97
C SER A 652 9.89 35.85 17.13
N ARG A 653 11.01 35.40 16.55
CA ARG A 653 11.85 36.24 15.68
C ARG A 653 12.07 35.59 14.33
N ALA A 654 11.88 36.35 13.25
CA ALA A 654 12.34 35.97 11.92
C ALA A 654 13.81 36.39 11.75
N VAL A 655 14.66 35.45 11.35
CA VAL A 655 16.11 35.64 11.18
C VAL A 655 16.56 35.03 9.86
N LEU A 656 17.57 35.62 9.24
CA LEU A 656 18.19 35.05 8.05
C LEU A 656 19.13 33.90 8.47
N ALA A 657 18.94 32.73 7.87
CA ALA A 657 19.81 31.59 8.04
C ALA A 657 20.50 31.28 6.71
N HIS A 658 21.79 30.93 6.77
CA HIS A 658 22.52 30.38 5.66
C HIS A 658 23.09 29.02 6.06
N ALA A 659 22.75 27.96 5.35
CA ALA A 659 23.19 26.61 5.66
C ALA A 659 23.58 25.80 4.42
N PRO A 660 24.78 25.18 4.40
CA PRO A 660 25.20 24.32 3.31
C PRO A 660 24.30 23.09 3.19
N ALA A 661 24.24 22.47 2.02
CA ALA A 661 23.55 21.19 1.83
C ALA A 661 24.08 20.14 2.81
N LEU A 662 23.19 19.43 3.51
CA LEU A 662 23.53 18.33 4.44
C LEU A 662 24.52 18.73 5.55
N GLY A 663 24.55 20.00 5.96
CA GLY A 663 25.51 20.52 6.92
C GLY A 663 24.93 21.52 7.92
N ALA A 664 25.81 22.11 8.72
CA ALA A 664 25.45 23.07 9.76
C ALA A 664 25.93 24.48 9.36
N GLY A 665 24.99 25.40 9.29
CA GLY A 665 25.19 26.80 8.92
C GLY A 665 25.09 27.76 10.10
N THR A 666 24.95 29.05 9.78
CA THR A 666 24.91 30.16 10.74
C THR A 666 23.60 30.94 10.68
N LEU A 667 23.28 31.59 11.80
CA LEU A 667 22.26 32.64 11.90
C LEU A 667 22.91 34.01 11.69
N ASP A 668 23.49 34.22 10.52
CA ASP A 668 24.16 35.48 10.22
C ASP A 668 23.20 36.44 9.53
N GLY A 669 22.76 37.46 10.27
CA GLY A 669 22.24 38.71 9.70
C GLY A 669 23.33 39.63 9.14
N GLY A 670 24.55 39.13 8.95
CA GLY A 670 25.77 39.89 8.65
C GLY A 670 26.25 39.72 7.21
N GLY A 671 25.91 40.69 6.35
CA GLY A 671 26.27 40.82 4.93
C GLY A 671 25.35 41.88 4.27
N ASP A 672 25.50 42.13 2.97
CA ASP A 672 24.39 42.75 2.20
C ASP A 672 23.29 41.69 2.11
N GLY A 673 22.36 41.70 3.08
CA GLY A 673 21.25 40.75 3.15
C GLY A 673 20.34 40.82 1.91
N PRO A 674 19.46 39.83 1.70
CA PRO A 674 18.48 39.90 0.63
C PRO A 674 17.65 41.17 0.75
N GLN A 675 17.15 41.67 -0.38
CA GLN A 675 16.28 42.84 -0.37
C GLN A 675 15.13 42.63 0.63
N PRO A 676 14.86 43.61 1.52
CA PRO A 676 13.78 43.50 2.49
C PRO A 676 12.45 43.22 1.80
N VAL A 677 11.62 42.39 2.44
CA VAL A 677 10.21 42.33 2.08
C VAL A 677 9.50 43.55 2.65
N THR A 678 8.69 44.18 1.82
CA THR A 678 7.83 45.30 2.18
C THR A 678 6.38 44.91 2.00
N ALA A 679 5.53 45.36 2.91
CA ALA A 679 4.10 45.19 2.81
C ALA A 679 3.38 46.53 2.95
N GLY A 680 2.36 46.76 2.13
CA GLY A 680 1.59 48.00 2.16
C GLY A 680 0.29 47.88 1.38
N GLU A 681 -0.38 49.02 1.21
CA GLU A 681 -1.61 49.11 0.44
C GLU A 681 -1.37 49.90 -0.85
N GLU A 682 -1.93 49.39 -1.95
CA GLU A 682 -1.89 50.05 -3.24
C GLU A 682 -3.18 49.79 -4.01
N ASN A 683 -3.81 50.86 -4.49
CA ASN A 683 -5.09 50.79 -5.22
C ASN A 683 -6.21 50.02 -4.49
N GLY A 684 -6.17 49.97 -3.15
CA GLY A 684 -7.14 49.27 -2.32
C GLY A 684 -6.77 47.82 -1.98
N ASP A 685 -5.73 47.26 -2.60
CA ASP A 685 -5.24 45.91 -2.35
C ASP A 685 -4.01 45.92 -1.41
N LEU A 686 -3.74 44.79 -0.76
CA LEU A 686 -2.50 44.56 -0.03
C LEU A 686 -1.40 44.09 -1.00
N VAL A 687 -0.20 44.65 -0.90
CA VAL A 687 0.93 44.32 -1.77
C VAL A 687 2.11 43.87 -0.91
N LEU A 688 2.66 42.70 -1.22
CA LEU A 688 3.92 42.18 -0.67
C LEU A 688 4.99 42.19 -1.77
N ASP A 689 6.14 42.79 -1.50
CA ASP A 689 7.23 42.93 -2.49
C ASP A 689 8.59 42.71 -1.81
N ASN A 690 9.39 41.79 -2.33
CA ASN A 690 10.74 41.51 -1.84
C ASN A 690 11.84 41.70 -2.91
N GLY A 691 11.53 42.37 -4.01
CA GLY A 691 12.46 42.58 -5.13
C GLY A 691 12.64 41.39 -6.08
N LEU A 692 12.12 40.20 -5.73
CA LEU A 692 12.11 39.02 -6.60
C LEU A 692 10.71 38.77 -7.16
N VAL A 693 9.72 38.82 -6.27
CA VAL A 693 8.31 38.68 -6.61
C VAL A 693 7.50 39.78 -5.95
N ARG A 694 6.46 40.23 -6.66
CA ARG A 694 5.47 41.17 -6.16
C ARG A 694 4.10 40.51 -6.18
N VAL A 695 3.50 40.39 -5.00
CA VAL A 695 2.23 39.70 -4.77
C VAL A 695 1.17 40.73 -4.40
N ARG A 696 0.03 40.71 -5.09
CA ARG A 696 -1.14 41.54 -4.77
C ARG A 696 -2.26 40.67 -4.24
N ILE A 697 -2.80 41.03 -3.08
CA ILE A 697 -3.86 40.30 -2.38
C ILE A 697 -5.06 41.23 -2.24
N ASP A 698 -6.22 40.76 -2.72
CA ASP A 698 -7.49 41.46 -2.63
C ASP A 698 -7.88 41.72 -1.17
N ARG A 699 -8.20 42.96 -0.83
CA ARG A 699 -8.50 43.31 0.57
C ARG A 699 -9.88 42.89 1.04
N ALA A 700 -10.83 42.68 0.14
CA ALA A 700 -12.19 42.26 0.49
C ALA A 700 -12.29 40.73 0.58
N GLU A 701 -11.65 40.04 -0.35
CA GLU A 701 -11.75 38.60 -0.53
C GLU A 701 -10.54 37.85 0.01
N GLY A 702 -9.36 38.45 0.15
CA GLY A 702 -8.13 37.77 0.58
C GLY A 702 -7.55 36.83 -0.48
N LEU A 703 -7.96 36.98 -1.75
CA LEU A 703 -7.48 36.19 -2.88
C LEU A 703 -6.24 36.82 -3.52
N VAL A 704 -5.38 35.99 -4.11
CA VAL A 704 -4.16 36.48 -4.76
C VAL A 704 -4.51 36.93 -6.19
N ARG A 705 -4.38 38.23 -6.47
CA ARG A 705 -4.75 38.86 -7.75
C ARG A 705 -3.58 39.01 -8.73
N SER A 706 -2.35 38.88 -8.25
CA SER A 706 -1.14 38.99 -9.07
C SER A 706 0.03 38.36 -8.31
N VAL A 707 0.89 37.65 -9.04
CA VAL A 707 2.20 37.17 -8.58
C VAL A 707 3.18 37.46 -9.70
N ARG A 708 3.77 38.66 -9.70
CA ARG A 708 4.68 39.08 -10.75
C ARG A 708 6.11 38.70 -10.42
N ASP A 709 6.76 37.95 -11.32
CA ASP A 709 8.21 37.75 -11.30
C ASP A 709 8.89 39.01 -11.79
N LEU A 710 9.67 39.67 -10.92
CA LEU A 710 10.31 40.94 -11.24
C LEU A 710 11.60 40.77 -12.07
N GLY A 711 12.21 39.60 -12.07
CA GLY A 711 13.39 39.31 -12.88
C GLY A 711 13.05 39.03 -14.35
N ALA A 712 11.94 38.33 -14.59
CA ALA A 712 11.38 38.08 -15.92
C ALA A 712 10.39 39.17 -16.37
N ASP A 713 10.06 40.12 -15.49
CA ASP A 713 9.01 41.14 -15.68
C ASP A 713 7.64 40.58 -16.09
N ARG A 714 7.32 39.37 -15.62
CA ARG A 714 6.21 38.54 -16.10
C ARG A 714 5.19 38.24 -15.01
N GLU A 715 3.92 38.36 -15.36
CA GLU A 715 2.81 37.91 -14.52
C GLU A 715 2.71 36.37 -14.53
N THR A 716 2.50 35.78 -13.35
CA THR A 716 2.39 34.33 -13.19
C THR A 716 0.93 33.87 -13.28
N LEU A 717 -0.01 34.68 -12.82
CA LEU A 717 -1.44 34.35 -12.82
C LEU A 717 -2.13 34.75 -14.12
N ALA A 718 -3.13 33.99 -14.53
CA ALA A 718 -3.95 34.36 -15.68
C ALA A 718 -4.71 35.68 -15.44
N PRO A 719 -4.93 36.49 -16.49
CA PRO A 719 -5.69 37.73 -16.36
C PRO A 719 -7.08 37.50 -15.78
N ASP A 720 -7.48 38.34 -14.83
CA ASP A 720 -8.80 38.35 -14.16
C ASP A 720 -9.16 37.06 -13.38
N GLU A 721 -8.25 36.10 -13.26
CA GLU A 721 -8.46 34.86 -12.50
C GLU A 721 -7.58 34.85 -11.22
N PRO A 722 -8.17 34.78 -10.00
CA PRO A 722 -7.40 34.80 -8.77
C PRO A 722 -6.69 33.46 -8.49
N GLY A 723 -5.48 33.55 -7.93
CA GLY A 723 -4.78 32.44 -7.28
C GLY A 723 -5.20 32.27 -5.82
N ASN A 724 -4.79 31.14 -5.24
CA ASN A 724 -5.22 30.71 -3.90
C ASN A 724 -6.75 30.66 -3.74
N LEU A 725 -7.48 30.34 -4.82
CA LEU A 725 -8.93 30.22 -4.77
C LEU A 725 -9.31 28.85 -4.21
N LEU A 726 -9.88 28.84 -3.02
CA LEU A 726 -10.42 27.63 -2.43
C LEU A 726 -11.76 27.27 -3.10
N GLN A 727 -11.86 26.02 -3.55
CA GLN A 727 -13.02 25.47 -4.24
C GLN A 727 -13.56 24.27 -3.46
N LEU A 728 -14.85 24.29 -3.16
CA LEU A 728 -15.56 23.15 -2.59
C LEU A 728 -16.26 22.39 -3.71
N HIS A 729 -15.97 21.11 -3.81
CA HIS A 729 -16.59 20.20 -4.77
C HIS A 729 -17.46 19.17 -4.04
N HIS A 730 -18.53 18.74 -4.71
CA HIS A 730 -19.31 17.60 -4.24
C HIS A 730 -18.57 16.29 -4.53
N ASP A 731 -18.45 15.43 -3.52
CA ASP A 731 -17.69 14.18 -3.54
C ASP A 731 -18.50 13.06 -2.88
N ASP A 732 -19.41 12.50 -3.66
CA ASP A 732 -20.22 11.33 -3.32
C ASP A 732 -20.07 10.30 -4.45
N PRO A 733 -18.98 9.52 -4.45
CA PRO A 733 -18.69 8.57 -5.52
C PRO A 733 -19.67 7.39 -5.49
N THR A 734 -19.85 6.74 -6.64
CA THR A 734 -20.85 5.66 -6.82
C THR A 734 -20.60 4.45 -5.91
N LEU A 735 -19.33 4.10 -5.71
CA LEU A 735 -18.87 3.02 -4.85
C LEU A 735 -17.59 3.45 -4.13
N TRP A 736 -17.36 2.89 -2.95
CA TRP A 736 -16.12 3.04 -2.19
C TRP A 736 -15.76 4.50 -1.85
N SER A 737 -16.56 5.13 -0.98
CA SER A 737 -16.43 6.56 -0.58
C SER A 737 -14.98 7.03 -0.33
N ALA A 738 -14.22 6.36 0.55
CA ALA A 738 -12.83 6.76 0.81
C ALA A 738 -11.87 6.47 -0.37
N TRP A 739 -12.11 5.43 -1.17
CA TRP A 739 -11.22 5.08 -2.28
C TRP A 739 -11.41 5.99 -3.48
N ASN A 740 -12.66 6.23 -3.89
CA ASN A 740 -12.96 6.83 -5.18
C ASN A 740 -13.19 8.32 -5.11
N LEU A 741 -12.74 9.00 -6.17
CA LEU A 741 -13.18 10.33 -6.53
C LEU A 741 -13.63 10.22 -7.99
N ASP A 742 -14.93 10.33 -8.24
CA ASP A 742 -15.51 10.18 -9.58
C ASP A 742 -15.38 11.48 -10.37
N ALA A 743 -15.15 11.41 -11.69
CA ALA A 743 -14.95 12.60 -12.54
C ALA A 743 -16.09 13.64 -12.45
N SER A 744 -17.28 13.22 -12.03
CA SER A 744 -18.45 14.07 -11.79
C SER A 744 -18.25 15.11 -10.68
N TYR A 745 -17.26 14.98 -9.79
CA TYR A 745 -16.94 16.00 -8.77
C TYR A 745 -16.67 17.38 -9.40
N ARG A 746 -16.24 17.40 -10.67
CA ARG A 746 -15.94 18.61 -11.45
C ARG A 746 -17.20 19.36 -11.91
N ASN A 747 -18.38 18.73 -11.88
CA ASN A 747 -19.61 19.30 -12.41
C ASN A 747 -20.22 20.37 -11.48
N THR A 748 -19.97 20.25 -10.18
CA THR A 748 -20.47 21.17 -9.16
C THR A 748 -19.30 21.72 -8.38
N VAL A 749 -19.05 23.01 -8.53
CA VAL A 749 -17.96 23.73 -7.86
C VAL A 749 -18.53 24.95 -7.17
N ARG A 750 -18.16 25.15 -5.91
CA ARG A 750 -18.45 26.37 -5.16
C ARG A 750 -17.14 27.06 -4.80
N ASP A 751 -16.93 28.23 -5.40
CA ASP A 751 -15.81 29.11 -5.06
C ASP A 751 -16.04 29.75 -3.67
N LEU A 752 -14.99 29.74 -2.84
CA LEU A 752 -15.01 30.28 -1.49
C LEU A 752 -14.32 31.65 -1.46
N THR A 753 -15.00 32.69 -1.98
CA THR A 753 -14.43 34.04 -2.13
C THR A 753 -14.66 34.95 -0.92
N ALA A 754 -15.73 34.73 -0.15
CA ALA A 754 -16.03 35.54 1.02
C ALA A 754 -15.01 35.32 2.15
N ALA A 755 -14.46 36.41 2.68
CA ALA A 755 -13.59 36.42 3.87
C ALA A 755 -14.31 37.10 5.05
N GLU A 756 -14.08 36.58 6.26
CA GLU A 756 -14.49 37.25 7.51
C GLU A 756 -13.52 38.40 7.82
N SER A 757 -12.22 38.19 7.60
CA SER A 757 -11.20 39.23 7.73
C SER A 757 -9.99 38.97 6.83
N VAL A 758 -9.33 40.07 6.43
CA VAL A 758 -8.07 40.10 5.69
C VAL A 758 -7.16 41.12 6.38
N GLU A 759 -6.12 40.64 7.05
CA GLU A 759 -5.31 41.43 7.98
C GLU A 759 -3.83 41.33 7.63
N LEU A 760 -3.15 42.46 7.46
CA LEU A 760 -1.69 42.51 7.44
C LEU A 760 -1.20 42.36 8.88
N VAL A 761 -0.67 41.18 9.23
CA VAL A 761 -0.24 40.85 10.59
C VAL A 761 1.25 41.04 10.80
N GLU A 762 2.06 40.85 9.74
CA GLU A 762 3.50 41.11 9.76
C GLU A 762 3.88 41.97 8.54
N PRO A 763 4.48 43.16 8.70
CA PRO A 763 4.79 44.04 7.58
C PRO A 763 6.20 43.88 6.98
N GLY A 764 7.06 43.01 7.54
CA GLY A 764 8.49 42.90 7.19
C GLY A 764 9.42 43.44 8.29
N PRO A 765 10.74 43.53 8.06
CA PRO A 765 11.45 43.49 6.77
C PRO A 765 11.93 42.12 6.28
N LEU A 766 11.85 41.05 7.09
CA LEU A 766 12.29 39.70 6.71
C LEU A 766 11.12 38.78 6.34
N LEU A 767 9.99 38.93 7.01
CA LEU A 767 8.77 38.16 6.79
C LEU A 767 7.58 39.12 6.78
N ALA A 768 6.84 39.11 5.67
CA ALA A 768 5.54 39.74 5.57
C ALA A 768 4.45 38.68 5.53
N ARG A 769 3.36 38.90 6.25
CA ARG A 769 2.26 37.94 6.41
C ARG A 769 0.92 38.64 6.35
N VAL A 770 0.04 38.15 5.48
CA VAL A 770 -1.37 38.49 5.43
C VAL A 770 -2.19 37.32 5.92
N ARG A 771 -3.01 37.55 6.94
CA ARG A 771 -3.93 36.56 7.51
C ARG A 771 -5.32 36.72 6.90
N VAL A 772 -5.86 35.63 6.38
CA VAL A 772 -7.21 35.55 5.81
C VAL A 772 -8.03 34.56 6.61
N THR A 773 -9.16 35.01 7.16
CA THR A 773 -10.09 34.14 7.88
C THR A 773 -11.34 33.91 7.05
N ARG A 774 -11.80 32.67 6.92
CA ARG A 774 -13.01 32.32 6.17
C ARG A 774 -13.88 31.34 6.94
N ALA A 775 -15.19 31.46 6.77
CA ALA A 775 -16.17 30.47 7.19
C ALA A 775 -17.06 30.06 6.02
N PHE A 776 -17.37 28.77 5.91
CA PHE A 776 -18.25 28.22 4.88
C PHE A 776 -18.84 26.90 5.38
N GLY A 777 -20.11 26.65 5.07
CA GLY A 777 -20.78 25.45 5.60
C GLY A 777 -20.75 25.44 7.13
N ALA A 778 -20.23 24.36 7.71
CA ALA A 778 -19.95 24.24 9.14
C ALA A 778 -18.46 24.41 9.48
N SER A 779 -17.64 24.71 8.47
CA SER A 779 -16.19 24.78 8.57
C SER A 779 -15.68 26.22 8.69
N ARG A 780 -14.52 26.37 9.33
CA ARG A 780 -13.82 27.66 9.45
C ARG A 780 -12.33 27.45 9.28
N LEU A 781 -11.68 28.34 8.55
CA LEU A 781 -10.24 28.28 8.30
C LEU A 781 -9.55 29.64 8.48
N VAL A 782 -8.25 29.57 8.74
CA VAL A 782 -7.31 30.68 8.77
C VAL A 782 -6.16 30.34 7.81
N GLN A 783 -5.90 31.22 6.85
CA GLN A 783 -4.74 31.13 5.96
C GLN A 783 -3.77 32.28 6.25
N ASP A 784 -2.51 31.95 6.51
CA ASP A 784 -1.41 32.91 6.55
C ASP A 784 -0.64 32.84 5.23
N LEU A 785 -0.73 33.93 4.45
CA LEU A 785 -0.02 34.13 3.18
C LEU A 785 1.30 34.84 3.48
N GLU A 786 2.41 34.13 3.35
CA GLU A 786 3.74 34.56 3.79
C GLU A 786 4.68 34.77 2.59
N LEU A 787 5.31 35.94 2.54
CA LEU A 787 6.43 36.24 1.66
C LEU A 787 7.65 36.64 2.50
N THR A 788 8.78 36.00 2.25
CA THR A 788 10.03 36.28 2.98
C THR A 788 11.06 36.95 2.08
N ALA A 789 12.00 37.68 2.69
CA ALA A 789 13.12 38.26 1.98
C ALA A 789 13.97 37.16 1.30
N GLY A 790 14.32 37.37 0.03
CA GLY A 790 15.15 36.44 -0.74
C GLY A 790 14.44 35.20 -1.31
N ALA A 791 13.13 35.01 -1.07
CA ALA A 791 12.36 33.88 -1.60
C ALA A 791 11.50 34.25 -2.81
N ARG A 792 11.38 33.34 -3.79
CA ARG A 792 10.45 33.47 -4.94
C ARG A 792 9.09 32.81 -4.70
N ARG A 793 8.84 32.35 -3.48
CA ARG A 793 7.65 31.57 -3.13
C ARG A 793 6.72 32.36 -2.22
N LEU A 794 5.42 32.26 -2.50
CA LEU A 794 4.35 32.65 -1.58
C LEU A 794 3.90 31.39 -0.84
N VAL A 795 4.17 31.31 0.46
CA VAL A 795 3.75 30.17 1.30
C VAL A 795 2.35 30.46 1.84
N VAL A 796 1.46 29.47 1.76
CA VAL A 796 0.11 29.51 2.34
C VAL A 796 0.03 28.46 3.44
N ARG A 797 0.00 28.92 4.69
CA ARG A 797 -0.20 28.06 5.86
C ARG A 797 -1.68 28.05 6.20
N THR A 798 -2.30 26.88 6.27
CA THR A 798 -3.73 26.73 6.51
C THR A 798 -3.96 25.99 7.83
N ASP A 799 -4.73 26.60 8.73
CA ASP A 799 -5.39 25.93 9.87
C ASP A 799 -6.89 25.89 9.59
N ILE A 800 -7.49 24.70 9.65
CA ILE A 800 -8.90 24.51 9.32
C ILE A 800 -9.56 23.57 10.32
N ASP A 801 -10.73 23.98 10.82
CA ASP A 801 -11.70 23.08 11.44
C ASP A 801 -12.68 22.61 10.36
N TRP A 802 -12.44 21.40 9.84
CA TRP A 802 -13.15 20.82 8.71
C TRP A 802 -14.34 19.98 9.19
N GLN A 803 -15.53 20.41 8.83
CA GLN A 803 -16.81 19.83 9.29
C GLN A 803 -17.76 19.47 8.15
N GLU A 804 -17.30 19.59 6.90
CA GLU A 804 -18.10 19.19 5.74
C GLU A 804 -18.22 17.67 5.65
N ARG A 805 -19.07 17.22 4.73
CA ARG A 805 -19.36 15.82 4.44
C ARG A 805 -19.54 15.67 2.93
N ASP A 806 -19.06 14.56 2.37
CA ASP A 806 -19.23 14.22 0.95
C ASP A 806 -18.72 15.36 0.05
N ALA A 807 -17.56 15.90 0.42
CA ALA A 807 -16.95 17.05 -0.22
C ALA A 807 -15.43 16.93 -0.31
N VAL A 808 -14.85 17.52 -1.35
CA VAL A 808 -13.40 17.73 -1.49
C VAL A 808 -13.09 19.22 -1.60
N LEU A 809 -12.18 19.68 -0.74
CA LEU A 809 -11.62 21.04 -0.74
C LEU A 809 -10.38 21.07 -1.63
N LYS A 810 -10.36 21.96 -2.62
CA LYS A 810 -9.22 22.17 -3.52
C LYS A 810 -8.72 23.61 -3.49
N ALA A 811 -7.43 23.82 -3.74
CA ALA A 811 -6.85 25.16 -3.93
C ALA A 811 -6.43 25.36 -5.39
N ALA A 812 -7.08 26.30 -6.08
CA ALA A 812 -6.87 26.60 -7.49
C ALA A 812 -5.89 27.75 -7.74
N TRP A 813 -5.02 27.51 -8.71
CA TRP A 813 -3.99 28.43 -9.19
C TRP A 813 -4.04 28.48 -10.72
N PRO A 814 -4.77 29.45 -11.30
CA PRO A 814 -4.83 29.66 -12.74
C PRO A 814 -3.56 30.38 -13.22
N LEU A 815 -2.67 29.66 -13.91
CA LEU A 815 -1.36 30.17 -14.32
C LEU A 815 -1.37 30.63 -15.78
N ASP A 816 -0.74 31.76 -16.08
CA ASP A 816 -0.55 32.30 -17.43
C ASP A 816 0.64 31.60 -18.13
N VAL A 817 0.51 30.28 -18.30
CA VAL A 817 1.55 29.39 -18.85
C VAL A 817 0.93 28.46 -19.88
N HIS A 818 1.46 28.44 -21.10
CA HIS A 818 1.09 27.51 -22.15
C HIS A 818 1.83 26.17 -22.00
N ALA A 819 1.41 25.36 -21.03
CA ALA A 819 2.04 24.07 -20.76
C ALA A 819 1.40 22.95 -21.61
N GLY A 820 2.22 22.20 -22.36
CA GLY A 820 1.78 20.97 -23.04
C GLY A 820 1.70 19.75 -22.09
N HIS A 821 2.49 19.80 -21.02
CA HIS A 821 2.59 18.76 -19.99
C HIS A 821 2.76 19.41 -18.61
N GLU A 822 2.30 18.75 -17.56
CA GLU A 822 2.80 18.94 -16.21
C GLU A 822 4.07 18.10 -16.00
N SER A 823 4.90 18.50 -15.04
CA SER A 823 5.96 17.66 -14.46
C SER A 823 5.67 17.52 -12.97
N ALA A 824 5.49 16.30 -12.48
CA ALA A 824 5.14 16.05 -11.08
C ALA A 824 6.17 15.12 -10.44
N GLU A 825 6.56 15.43 -9.21
CA GLU A 825 7.53 14.63 -8.46
C GLU A 825 6.99 13.22 -8.19
N VAL A 826 7.83 12.23 -8.50
CA VAL A 826 7.68 10.84 -8.07
C VAL A 826 8.97 10.41 -7.36
N GLN A 827 9.05 9.18 -6.89
CA GLN A 827 10.26 8.67 -6.23
C GLN A 827 11.49 8.81 -7.14
N PHE A 828 12.54 9.45 -6.63
CA PHE A 828 13.82 9.65 -7.34
C PHE A 828 13.71 10.33 -8.72
N GLY A 829 12.73 11.20 -8.94
CA GLY A 829 12.60 11.91 -10.21
C GLY A 829 11.24 12.58 -10.39
N HIS A 830 10.82 12.67 -11.65
CA HIS A 830 9.50 13.21 -12.00
C HIS A 830 8.96 12.54 -13.26
N VAL A 831 7.64 12.56 -13.41
CA VAL A 831 6.95 12.13 -14.63
C VAL A 831 6.30 13.32 -15.32
N GLN A 832 6.13 13.21 -16.64
CA GLN A 832 5.40 14.19 -17.42
C GLN A 832 4.03 13.65 -17.83
N ARG A 833 2.98 14.39 -17.53
CA ARG A 833 1.60 14.03 -17.91
C ARG A 833 1.01 15.12 -18.79
N PRO A 834 0.26 14.78 -19.85
CA PRO A 834 -0.33 15.79 -20.73
C PRO A 834 -1.36 16.64 -19.98
N THR A 835 -1.44 17.93 -20.31
CA THR A 835 -2.43 18.88 -19.75
C THR A 835 -3.75 18.91 -20.54
N HIS A 836 -3.88 18.04 -21.54
CA HIS A 836 -5.00 17.92 -22.46
C HIS A 836 -5.63 16.52 -22.36
N GLU A 837 -6.89 16.39 -22.78
CA GLU A 837 -7.68 15.14 -22.66
C GLU A 837 -7.97 14.53 -24.06
N ASN A 838 -6.93 14.29 -24.88
CA ASN A 838 -7.11 13.87 -26.28
C ASN A 838 -7.50 12.39 -26.44
N THR A 839 -6.95 11.53 -25.59
CA THR A 839 -7.26 10.09 -25.59
C THR A 839 -8.05 9.70 -24.34
N SER A 840 -8.64 8.51 -24.35
CA SER A 840 -9.28 7.95 -23.16
C SER A 840 -8.31 7.79 -21.98
N TRP A 841 -7.02 7.54 -22.24
CA TRP A 841 -5.97 7.46 -21.21
C TRP A 841 -5.68 8.83 -20.60
N ASP A 842 -5.75 9.89 -21.39
CA ASP A 842 -5.55 11.26 -20.90
C ASP A 842 -6.76 11.73 -20.10
N ALA A 843 -7.98 11.49 -20.60
CA ALA A 843 -9.22 11.81 -19.90
C ALA A 843 -9.36 11.06 -18.56
N ALA A 844 -8.79 9.86 -18.44
CA ALA A 844 -8.77 9.09 -17.20
C ALA A 844 -7.85 9.68 -16.11
N ARG A 845 -6.94 10.61 -16.45
CA ARG A 845 -6.02 11.30 -15.52
C ARG A 845 -6.60 12.60 -14.98
N PHE A 846 -7.87 12.55 -14.60
CA PHE A 846 -8.59 13.71 -14.09
C PHE A 846 -8.24 14.05 -12.63
N GLU A 847 -7.68 13.10 -11.90
CA GLU A 847 -7.09 13.26 -10.57
C GLU A 847 -5.83 12.39 -10.59
N VAL A 848 -4.69 12.97 -10.26
CA VAL A 848 -3.38 12.31 -10.28
C VAL A 848 -2.66 12.60 -8.98
N TRP A 849 -1.50 11.97 -8.80
CA TRP A 849 -0.69 12.10 -7.60
C TRP A 849 0.68 12.73 -7.89
N GLN A 850 1.26 13.28 -6.83
CA GLN A 850 2.60 13.85 -6.76
C GLN A 850 3.14 13.71 -5.33
N HIS A 851 4.46 13.84 -5.14
CA HIS A 851 5.05 13.92 -3.80
C HIS A 851 5.07 15.35 -3.23
N ARG A 852 6.09 16.14 -3.54
CA ARG A 852 6.29 17.47 -2.92
C ARG A 852 6.04 18.63 -3.88
N TRP A 853 6.08 18.40 -5.19
CA TRP A 853 5.86 19.46 -6.17
C TRP A 853 5.21 19.00 -7.49
N VAL A 854 4.49 19.95 -8.11
CA VAL A 854 4.02 19.91 -9.50
C VAL A 854 4.44 21.21 -10.19
N HIS A 855 5.04 21.09 -11.36
CA HIS A 855 5.54 22.19 -12.17
C HIS A 855 4.85 22.21 -13.53
N VAL A 856 4.48 23.41 -14.00
CA VAL A 856 4.09 23.65 -15.38
C VAL A 856 4.97 24.74 -15.96
N GLY A 857 5.39 24.56 -17.21
CA GLY A 857 6.29 25.48 -17.86
C GLY A 857 6.11 25.52 -19.37
N GLU A 858 6.59 26.62 -19.93
CA GLU A 858 6.78 26.83 -21.35
C GLU A 858 8.24 27.29 -21.59
N HIS A 859 8.58 27.63 -22.83
CA HIS A 859 9.92 28.13 -23.10
C HIS A 859 10.20 29.44 -22.34
N GLY A 860 11.18 29.40 -21.43
CA GLY A 860 11.67 30.59 -20.73
C GLY A 860 10.92 30.99 -19.45
N PHE A 861 9.83 30.30 -19.09
CA PHE A 861 9.10 30.57 -17.84
C PHE A 861 8.35 29.33 -17.34
N GLY A 862 8.23 29.22 -16.02
CA GLY A 862 7.48 28.16 -15.37
C GLY A 862 7.08 28.56 -13.95
N ALA A 863 6.18 27.78 -13.37
CA ALA A 863 5.76 27.93 -11.99
C ALA A 863 5.50 26.56 -11.38
N ALA A 864 5.66 26.45 -10.07
CA ALA A 864 5.45 25.22 -9.33
C ALA A 864 4.54 25.41 -8.13
N LEU A 865 3.68 24.43 -7.88
CA LEU A 865 2.99 24.26 -6.60
C LEU A 865 3.74 23.23 -5.76
N LEU A 866 3.97 23.57 -4.50
CA LEU A 866 4.78 22.83 -3.54
C LEU A 866 3.91 22.46 -2.34
N THR A 867 4.07 21.28 -1.75
CA THR A 867 3.22 20.76 -0.66
C THR A 867 4.04 20.05 0.42
N ASP A 868 3.58 20.11 1.67
CA ASP A 868 4.18 19.44 2.82
C ASP A 868 3.49 18.12 3.21
N SER A 869 2.30 17.84 2.67
CA SER A 869 1.45 16.76 3.21
C SER A 869 0.33 16.26 2.31
N THR A 870 0.02 16.94 1.19
CA THR A 870 -0.97 16.48 0.23
C THR A 870 -0.32 15.87 -1.02
N TYR A 871 -0.99 14.87 -1.60
CA TYR A 871 -0.53 14.12 -2.76
C TYR A 871 -1.42 14.29 -3.99
N GLY A 872 -2.72 14.54 -3.81
CA GLY A 872 -3.69 14.60 -4.92
C GLY A 872 -3.69 15.95 -5.62
N HIS A 873 -3.74 15.94 -6.95
CA HIS A 873 -3.89 17.16 -7.73
C HIS A 873 -4.58 16.93 -9.08
N ASP A 874 -5.06 18.01 -9.69
CA ASP A 874 -5.52 18.01 -11.08
C ASP A 874 -4.97 19.21 -11.86
N VAL A 875 -4.78 19.01 -13.17
CA VAL A 875 -4.30 20.05 -14.09
C VAL A 875 -5.19 20.12 -15.31
N ARG A 876 -5.60 21.33 -15.66
CA ARG A 876 -6.40 21.59 -16.85
C ARG A 876 -5.91 22.82 -17.58
N ARG A 877 -5.77 22.69 -18.89
CA ARG A 877 -5.51 23.83 -19.77
C ARG A 877 -6.75 24.21 -20.55
N HIS A 878 -7.07 25.50 -20.60
CA HIS A 878 -8.12 26.02 -21.46
C HIS A 878 -7.62 27.22 -22.27
N THR A 879 -8.28 27.48 -23.40
CA THR A 879 -7.98 28.63 -24.27
C THR A 879 -8.88 29.79 -23.88
N ARG A 880 -8.28 30.96 -23.65
CA ARG A 880 -8.97 32.19 -23.33
C ARG A 880 -9.59 32.82 -24.58
N ALA A 881 -10.52 33.75 -24.40
CA ALA A 881 -11.17 34.46 -25.50
C ALA A 881 -10.21 35.31 -26.35
N ASP A 882 -9.09 35.74 -25.78
CA ASP A 882 -8.02 36.50 -26.44
C ASP A 882 -7.04 35.63 -27.25
N GLY A 883 -7.22 34.29 -27.23
CA GLY A 883 -6.33 33.32 -27.86
C GLY A 883 -5.14 32.90 -26.99
N GLY A 884 -4.95 33.50 -25.81
CA GLY A 884 -4.02 33.02 -24.79
C GLY A 884 -4.49 31.72 -24.15
N THR A 885 -3.65 31.12 -23.30
CA THR A 885 -4.02 29.90 -22.57
C THR A 885 -3.76 30.03 -21.09
N THR A 886 -4.69 29.53 -20.29
CA THR A 886 -4.53 29.37 -18.85
C THR A 886 -4.31 27.90 -18.54
N THR A 887 -3.28 27.59 -17.75
CA THR A 887 -3.08 26.27 -17.15
C THR A 887 -3.43 26.36 -15.67
N THR A 888 -4.56 25.77 -15.29
CA THR A 888 -5.01 25.74 -13.90
C THR A 888 -4.43 24.52 -13.20
N LEU A 889 -3.60 24.75 -12.17
CA LEU A 889 -3.17 23.74 -11.22
C LEU A 889 -4.09 23.75 -10.00
N ARG A 890 -4.56 22.59 -9.55
CA ARG A 890 -5.37 22.44 -8.33
C ARG A 890 -4.82 21.37 -7.41
N LEU A 891 -4.51 21.74 -6.18
CA LEU A 891 -4.19 20.79 -5.11
C LEU A 891 -5.47 20.30 -4.45
N SER A 892 -5.61 18.99 -4.26
CA SER A 892 -6.66 18.39 -3.44
C SER A 892 -6.22 18.43 -1.98
N LEU A 893 -6.86 19.25 -1.13
CA LEU A 893 -6.38 19.53 0.22
C LEU A 893 -6.97 18.59 1.28
N LEU A 894 -8.30 18.46 1.30
CA LEU A 894 -9.04 17.64 2.26
C LEU A 894 -10.24 17.01 1.57
N ARG A 895 -10.60 15.79 1.98
CA ARG A 895 -11.86 15.13 1.62
C ARG A 895 -12.70 14.91 2.87
N ALA A 896 -13.96 14.53 2.69
CA ALA A 896 -14.86 14.14 3.77
C ALA A 896 -15.65 12.86 3.40
N PRO A 897 -14.97 11.74 3.11
CA PRO A 897 -15.67 10.49 2.81
C PRO A 897 -16.38 9.96 4.08
N HIS A 898 -17.38 9.10 3.90
CA HIS A 898 -18.22 8.60 4.99
C HIS A 898 -18.11 7.07 5.20
N SER A 899 -17.21 6.40 4.49
CA SER A 899 -16.99 4.95 4.59
C SER A 899 -15.59 4.57 4.11
N PRO A 900 -14.86 3.67 4.82
CA PRO A 900 -15.34 2.84 5.94
C PRO A 900 -15.21 3.53 7.31
N ASP A 901 -14.65 4.73 7.35
CA ASP A 901 -14.67 5.62 8.50
C ASP A 901 -15.76 6.69 8.30
N PRO A 902 -16.82 6.71 9.13
CA PRO A 902 -17.93 7.67 8.99
C PRO A 902 -17.56 9.12 9.35
N GLU A 903 -16.43 9.33 10.05
CA GLU A 903 -15.98 10.65 10.50
C GLU A 903 -14.62 11.02 9.87
N ALA A 904 -14.25 10.38 8.76
CA ALA A 904 -12.96 10.56 8.11
C ALA A 904 -12.65 12.04 7.86
N ASP A 905 -11.44 12.44 8.25
CA ASP A 905 -10.93 13.81 8.16
C ASP A 905 -11.73 14.89 8.87
N ARG A 906 -12.79 14.60 9.63
CA ARG A 906 -13.48 15.64 10.39
C ARG A 906 -12.63 16.17 11.56
N GLY A 907 -12.79 17.45 11.84
CA GLY A 907 -12.05 18.18 12.86
C GLY A 907 -10.86 18.95 12.32
N ARG A 908 -9.86 19.19 13.18
CA ARG A 908 -8.76 20.12 12.89
C ARG A 908 -7.68 19.53 12.00
N HIS A 909 -7.17 20.37 11.09
CA HIS A 909 -5.99 20.12 10.27
C HIS A 909 -5.12 21.36 10.16
N ALA A 910 -3.81 21.11 10.05
CA ALA A 910 -2.82 22.12 9.72
C ALA A 910 -1.88 21.58 8.64
N PHE A 911 -1.66 22.37 7.59
CA PHE A 911 -0.80 22.03 6.45
C PHE A 911 -0.35 23.30 5.70
N ALA A 912 0.67 23.16 4.86
CA ALA A 912 1.20 24.25 4.04
C ALA A 912 1.39 23.85 2.58
N TYR A 913 1.13 24.80 1.69
CA TYR A 913 1.51 24.73 0.29
C TYR A 913 2.11 26.06 -0.17
N ALA A 914 2.78 26.09 -1.31
CA ALA A 914 3.36 27.31 -1.84
C ALA A 914 3.28 27.38 -3.35
N LEU A 915 3.08 28.58 -3.89
CA LEU A 915 3.34 28.90 -5.29
C LEU A 915 4.75 29.47 -5.41
N GLU A 916 5.58 28.86 -6.26
CA GLU A 916 6.89 29.38 -6.64
C GLU A 916 6.88 29.85 -8.09
N ALA A 917 7.11 31.15 -8.30
CA ALA A 917 7.03 31.81 -9.59
C ALA A 917 8.39 31.85 -10.31
N GLY A 918 8.36 31.77 -11.64
CA GLY A 918 9.55 31.83 -12.49
C GLY A 918 10.57 30.73 -12.20
N THR A 919 10.10 29.55 -11.80
CA THR A 919 10.95 28.42 -11.40
C THR A 919 10.88 27.30 -12.43
N GLY A 920 11.98 26.57 -12.56
CA GLY A 920 12.04 25.33 -13.34
C GLY A 920 12.02 24.11 -12.42
N ILE A 921 12.12 22.91 -13.00
CA ILE A 921 12.11 21.63 -12.28
C ILE A 921 13.12 21.58 -11.13
N GLY A 922 14.34 22.10 -11.36
CA GLY A 922 15.38 22.14 -10.33
C GLY A 922 15.03 22.99 -9.12
N GLY A 923 14.35 24.13 -9.33
CA GLY A 923 13.87 24.98 -8.26
C GLY A 923 12.66 24.36 -7.56
N ALA A 924 11.73 23.77 -8.31
CA ALA A 924 10.60 23.02 -7.75
C ALA A 924 11.06 21.88 -6.81
N ALA A 925 12.07 21.11 -7.23
CA ALA A 925 12.67 20.08 -6.39
C ALA A 925 13.29 20.65 -5.10
N ALA A 926 14.09 21.72 -5.22
CA ALA A 926 14.69 22.39 -4.05
C ALA A 926 13.63 22.95 -3.09
N GLY A 927 12.59 23.61 -3.62
CA GLY A 927 11.48 24.15 -2.85
C GLY A 927 10.62 23.08 -2.19
N GLY A 928 10.44 21.93 -2.85
CA GLY A 928 9.78 20.75 -2.29
C GLY A 928 10.55 20.17 -1.10
N TYR A 929 11.87 19.96 -1.23
CA TYR A 929 12.71 19.56 -0.11
C TYR A 929 12.69 20.59 1.03
N ALA A 930 12.84 21.88 0.72
CA ALA A 930 12.88 22.94 1.73
C ALA A 930 11.61 23.01 2.57
N LEU A 931 10.44 22.80 1.95
CA LEU A 931 9.14 22.79 2.65
C LEU A 931 8.98 21.58 3.59
N ASN A 932 9.57 20.44 3.22
CA ASN A 932 9.43 19.17 3.96
C ASN A 932 10.59 18.94 4.97
N LEU A 933 11.71 19.64 4.81
CA LEU A 933 12.90 19.59 5.66
C LEU A 933 13.21 21.01 6.18
N PRO A 934 12.40 21.55 7.11
CA PRO A 934 12.66 22.88 7.66
C PRO A 934 14.03 22.91 8.33
N LEU A 935 14.72 24.04 8.20
CA LEU A 935 15.99 24.27 8.88
C LEU A 935 15.81 24.21 10.41
N ARG A 936 16.70 23.48 11.09
CA ARG A 936 16.64 23.32 12.55
C ARG A 936 17.66 24.19 13.24
N VAL A 937 17.20 25.02 14.15
CA VAL A 937 18.09 25.85 14.97
C VAL A 937 18.49 25.08 16.23
N VAL A 938 19.79 24.94 16.44
CA VAL A 938 20.37 24.17 17.55
C VAL A 938 21.49 24.98 18.23
N PRO A 939 21.76 24.78 19.52
CA PRO A 939 22.94 25.36 20.16
C PRO A 939 24.22 24.84 19.48
N GLY A 940 25.24 25.69 19.34
CA GLY A 940 26.54 25.32 18.79
C GLY A 940 27.02 26.19 17.63
N GLY A 941 28.04 25.71 16.93
CA GLY A 941 28.67 26.42 15.81
C GLY A 941 28.41 25.75 14.45
N ALA A 942 28.65 26.50 13.38
CA ALA A 942 28.60 25.98 12.01
C ALA A 942 29.60 24.84 11.78
N GLY A 943 29.30 23.95 10.83
CA GLY A 943 30.09 22.76 10.56
C GLY A 943 29.91 22.27 9.13
N ALA A 944 31.01 21.80 8.53
CA ALA A 944 30.99 21.30 7.15
C ALA A 944 30.01 20.11 6.99
N PRO A 945 29.47 19.84 5.80
CA PRO A 945 28.70 18.63 5.53
C PRO A 945 29.53 17.34 5.72
N LEU A 946 28.88 16.22 6.06
CA LEU A 946 29.56 14.91 6.07
C LEU A 946 29.93 14.46 4.65
N VAL A 947 29.06 14.76 3.69
CA VAL A 947 29.24 14.48 2.26
C VAL A 947 28.79 15.67 1.43
N THR A 948 29.39 15.87 0.26
CA THR A 948 29.06 16.95 -0.69
C THR A 948 29.00 16.41 -2.10
N VAL A 949 28.16 17.01 -2.95
CA VAL A 949 28.07 16.68 -4.38
C VAL A 949 28.34 17.92 -5.21
N SER A 950 29.06 17.77 -6.33
CA SER A 950 29.53 18.91 -7.12
C SER A 950 28.55 19.42 -8.18
N HIS A 951 27.40 18.79 -8.37
CA HIS A 951 26.46 19.13 -9.45
C HIS A 951 25.03 19.24 -8.93
N PRO A 952 24.28 20.33 -9.25
CA PRO A 952 22.95 20.59 -8.69
C PRO A 952 21.85 19.62 -9.15
N ASP A 953 22.10 18.87 -10.23
CA ASP A 953 21.15 17.87 -10.74
C ASP A 953 21.22 16.55 -9.96
N VAL A 954 22.31 16.32 -9.22
CA VAL A 954 22.52 15.14 -8.39
C VAL A 954 22.10 15.44 -6.96
N LEU A 955 21.06 14.77 -6.49
CA LEU A 955 20.52 14.97 -5.15
C LEU A 955 20.84 13.78 -4.27
N VAL A 956 21.34 14.04 -3.06
CA VAL A 956 21.57 13.01 -2.05
C VAL A 956 20.25 12.74 -1.33
N GLU A 957 19.78 11.49 -1.36
CA GLU A 957 18.55 11.07 -0.71
C GLU A 957 18.76 10.47 0.68
N ALA A 958 19.84 9.74 0.89
CA ALA A 958 20.14 9.13 2.19
C ALA A 958 21.64 9.17 2.50
N VAL A 959 21.96 9.42 3.76
CA VAL A 959 23.31 9.28 4.34
C VAL A 959 23.15 8.54 5.65
N LYS A 960 23.72 7.35 5.73
CA LYS A 960 23.61 6.47 6.90
C LYS A 960 24.89 5.67 7.10
N LEU A 961 24.99 4.92 8.19
CA LEU A 961 26.01 3.89 8.32
C LEU A 961 25.53 2.57 7.70
N ALA A 962 26.49 1.75 7.25
CA ALA A 962 26.24 0.47 6.61
C ALA A 962 25.51 -0.52 7.55
N ASP A 963 24.57 -1.28 7.00
CA ASP A 963 23.70 -2.19 7.75
C ASP A 963 24.48 -3.34 8.40
N ASP A 964 25.64 -3.70 7.83
CA ASP A 964 26.58 -4.70 8.39
C ASP A 964 27.37 -4.21 9.61
N ARG A 965 27.12 -2.97 10.05
CA ARG A 965 27.75 -2.33 11.22
C ARG A 965 29.27 -2.19 11.11
N SER A 966 29.83 -2.26 9.90
CA SER A 966 31.25 -1.97 9.63
C SER A 966 31.65 -0.54 10.02
N GLY A 967 30.68 0.36 10.12
CA GLY A 967 30.89 1.78 10.34
C GLY A 967 31.18 2.56 9.06
N ASP A 968 31.14 1.90 7.89
CA ASP A 968 31.21 2.52 6.57
C ASP A 968 30.02 3.45 6.35
N VAL A 969 30.20 4.49 5.53
CA VAL A 969 29.15 5.45 5.21
C VAL A 969 28.50 5.06 3.88
N VAL A 970 27.18 4.91 3.90
CA VAL A 970 26.36 4.64 2.72
C VAL A 970 25.68 5.94 2.29
N VAL A 971 25.89 6.30 1.03
CA VAL A 971 25.31 7.50 0.40
C VAL A 971 24.44 7.05 -0.77
N ARG A 972 23.15 7.36 -0.70
CA ARG A 972 22.24 7.17 -1.84
C ARG A 972 21.96 8.50 -2.49
N LEU A 973 22.11 8.56 -3.80
CA LEU A 973 21.93 9.75 -4.60
C LEU A 973 21.23 9.42 -5.91
N TYR A 974 20.64 10.42 -6.54
CA TYR A 974 19.97 10.26 -7.83
C TYR A 974 20.09 11.48 -8.71
N GLU A 975 19.98 11.29 -10.02
CA GLU A 975 19.83 12.40 -10.97
C GLU A 975 18.36 12.83 -11.06
N SER A 976 18.07 14.11 -10.87
CA SER A 976 16.70 14.59 -10.59
C SER A 976 15.96 15.21 -11.77
N ARG A 977 16.66 15.52 -12.88
CA ARG A 977 16.14 16.35 -13.98
C ARG A 977 15.99 15.59 -15.31
N GLY A 978 16.40 14.32 -15.38
CA GLY A 978 16.31 13.49 -16.58
C GLY A 978 17.49 13.68 -17.55
N GLY A 979 18.64 14.13 -17.06
CA GLY A 979 19.85 14.37 -17.85
C GLY A 979 20.99 13.40 -17.51
N ALA A 980 21.92 13.19 -18.45
CA ALA A 980 23.20 12.52 -18.11
C ALA A 980 24.17 13.53 -17.49
N VAL A 981 24.80 13.17 -16.38
CA VAL A 981 25.63 14.10 -15.60
C VAL A 981 26.91 13.44 -15.10
N ARG A 982 28.00 14.24 -15.06
CA ARG A 982 29.22 13.89 -14.34
C ARG A 982 29.32 14.77 -13.09
N ALA A 983 29.57 14.14 -11.96
CA ALA A 983 29.69 14.81 -10.67
C ALA A 983 30.83 14.19 -9.85
N SER A 984 31.17 14.80 -8.71
CA SER A 984 32.04 14.20 -7.71
C SER A 984 31.36 14.19 -6.35
N LEU A 985 31.47 13.08 -5.64
CA LEU A 985 31.08 12.94 -4.24
C LEU A 985 32.31 13.19 -3.35
N GLY A 986 32.29 14.26 -2.57
CA GLY A 986 33.31 14.56 -1.56
C GLY A 986 32.89 14.03 -0.20
N ALA A 987 33.85 13.53 0.58
CA ALA A 987 33.63 13.09 1.95
C ALA A 987 34.37 14.00 2.95
N GLY A 988 33.72 14.34 4.06
CA GLY A 988 34.29 15.11 5.16
C GLY A 988 35.16 14.29 6.12
N PHE A 989 35.64 13.13 5.68
CA PHE A 989 36.46 12.18 6.44
C PHE A 989 37.40 11.43 5.49
N ALA A 990 38.42 10.75 6.03
CA ALA A 990 39.36 9.97 5.23
C ALA A 990 38.70 8.72 4.63
N VAL A 991 38.65 8.65 3.30
CA VAL A 991 38.07 7.52 2.55
C VAL A 991 39.18 6.57 2.13
N GLY A 992 39.09 5.31 2.57
CA GLY A 992 40.03 4.24 2.20
C GLY A 992 39.69 3.60 0.85
N SER A 993 38.40 3.38 0.58
CA SER A 993 37.90 2.90 -0.71
C SER A 993 36.44 3.32 -0.91
N ALA A 994 35.96 3.26 -2.16
CA ALA A 994 34.58 3.56 -2.52
C ALA A 994 34.07 2.54 -3.53
N ALA A 995 32.83 2.09 -3.38
CA ALA A 995 32.19 1.16 -4.32
C ALA A 995 30.74 1.55 -4.58
N VAL A 996 30.26 1.31 -5.80
CA VAL A 996 28.83 1.25 -6.11
C VAL A 996 28.27 -0.03 -5.51
N THR A 997 27.13 0.08 -4.83
CA THR A 997 26.40 -1.08 -4.30
C THR A 997 24.99 -1.15 -4.89
N ASP A 998 24.35 -2.30 -4.71
CA ASP A 998 22.91 -2.44 -4.85
C ASP A 998 22.16 -1.81 -3.64
N LEU A 999 20.84 -2.00 -3.53
CA LEU A 999 20.08 -1.46 -2.39
C LEU A 999 20.39 -2.17 -1.06
N LEU A 1000 20.83 -3.43 -1.10
CA LEU A 1000 21.22 -4.25 0.05
C LEU A 1000 22.66 -4.00 0.49
N GLU A 1001 23.36 -3.07 -0.16
CA GLU A 1001 24.74 -2.64 0.13
C GLU A 1001 25.82 -3.64 -0.29
N GLU A 1002 25.45 -4.59 -1.16
CA GLU A 1002 26.38 -5.52 -1.76
C GLU A 1002 27.19 -4.85 -2.87
N PRO A 1003 28.54 -4.96 -2.88
CA PRO A 1003 29.38 -4.32 -3.88
C PRO A 1003 29.10 -4.80 -5.31
N VAL A 1004 28.90 -3.86 -6.23
CA VAL A 1004 28.70 -4.10 -7.67
C VAL A 1004 29.95 -3.74 -8.46
N SER A 1005 30.58 -2.62 -8.14
CA SER A 1005 31.81 -2.15 -8.82
C SER A 1005 32.58 -1.15 -7.96
N GLU A 1006 33.90 -1.17 -8.05
CA GLU A 1006 34.78 -0.20 -7.38
C GLU A 1006 34.74 1.17 -8.06
N LEU A 1007 34.90 2.22 -7.26
CA LEU A 1007 35.02 3.60 -7.71
C LEU A 1007 36.39 4.16 -7.35
N GLU A 1008 36.94 4.96 -8.26
CA GLU A 1008 38.22 5.63 -8.04
C GLU A 1008 38.06 6.78 -7.03
N VAL A 1009 38.93 6.80 -6.03
CA VAL A 1009 39.06 7.89 -5.05
C VAL A 1009 40.27 8.75 -5.44
N VAL A 1010 40.02 9.96 -5.90
CA VAL A 1010 41.06 10.92 -6.30
C VAL A 1010 40.99 12.12 -5.37
N GLU A 1011 42.08 12.38 -4.63
CA GLU A 1011 42.17 13.51 -3.68
C GLU A 1011 40.98 13.58 -2.68
N GLY A 1012 40.52 12.42 -2.21
CA GLY A 1012 39.38 12.32 -1.27
C GLY A 1012 38.00 12.54 -1.89
N ARG A 1013 37.90 12.57 -3.22
CA ARG A 1013 36.65 12.66 -3.98
C ARG A 1013 36.43 11.42 -4.83
N VAL A 1014 35.17 11.01 -4.93
CA VAL A 1014 34.72 9.88 -5.76
C VAL A 1014 34.10 10.42 -7.03
N ALA A 1015 34.64 10.03 -8.19
CA ALA A 1015 34.08 10.44 -9.48
C ALA A 1015 32.78 9.67 -9.79
N LEU A 1016 31.74 10.39 -10.19
CA LEU A 1016 30.42 9.84 -10.50
C LEU A 1016 30.01 10.17 -11.93
N ALA A 1017 29.35 9.21 -12.59
CA ALA A 1017 28.65 9.42 -13.84
C ALA A 1017 27.25 8.81 -13.71
N LEU A 1018 26.21 9.63 -13.86
CA LEU A 1018 24.82 9.21 -13.76
C LEU A 1018 24.12 9.38 -15.11
N ARG A 1019 23.29 8.41 -15.45
CA ARG A 1019 22.29 8.48 -16.52
C ARG A 1019 21.05 9.26 -16.05
N PRO A 1020 20.16 9.68 -16.96
CA PRO A 1020 18.86 10.26 -16.60
C PRO A 1020 18.14 9.46 -15.52
N PHE A 1021 17.73 10.11 -14.44
CA PHE A 1021 16.98 9.50 -13.33
C PHE A 1021 17.64 8.28 -12.67
N GLN A 1022 18.95 8.09 -12.85
CA GLN A 1022 19.65 6.98 -12.24
C GLN A 1022 19.74 7.16 -10.72
N ILE A 1023 19.34 6.13 -9.98
CA ILE A 1023 19.60 5.94 -8.56
C ILE A 1023 20.96 5.25 -8.42
N LEU A 1024 21.81 5.77 -7.55
CA LEU A 1024 23.14 5.24 -7.28
C LEU A 1024 23.36 5.17 -5.77
N THR A 1025 23.75 4.00 -5.27
CA THR A 1025 24.20 3.83 -3.88
C THR A 1025 25.72 3.68 -3.88
N VAL A 1026 26.41 4.48 -3.06
CA VAL A 1026 27.86 4.45 -2.90
C VAL A 1026 28.19 4.13 -1.45
N ARG A 1027 29.00 3.09 -1.25
CA ARG A 1027 29.58 2.73 0.05
C ARG A 1027 30.99 3.29 0.15
N LEU A 1028 31.24 4.08 1.19
CA LEU A 1028 32.53 4.72 1.48
C LEU A 1028 33.16 4.06 2.70
N ARG A 1029 34.25 3.33 2.48
CA ARG A 1029 35.01 2.71 3.56
C ARG A 1029 35.88 3.74 4.25
N ARG A 1030 35.81 3.79 5.58
CA ARG A 1030 36.64 4.69 6.40
C ARG A 1030 38.06 4.14 6.54
N SER A 1031 39.05 5.05 6.55
CA SER A 1031 40.46 4.71 6.82
C SER A 1031 40.79 4.57 8.30
#